data_AF-D5EX97-F1
#
_entry.id   AF-D5EX97-F1
#
_cell.length_a   1.000
_cell.length_b   1.000
_cell.length_c   1.000
_cell.angle_alpha   90.00
_cell.angle_beta   90.00
_cell.angle_gamma   90.00
#
_symmetry.space_group_name_H-M   'P 1'
#
loop_
_entity.id
_entity.type
_entity.pdbx_description
1 polymer ?
#
loop_
_entity_poly.entity_id
_entity_poly.type
_entity_poly.pdbx_seq_one_letter_code
_entity_poly.pdbx_strand_id
1 'polypeptide(L)'
;MKKVLYTMMLIGLACMIANPVFAQYEKWGGVYYAYPIETGTDKPQLQSAPAGYEPFYISHYGRHGSRWLTNDARYTWVNEHFADTKNLTKLGKDVRKRLEKIWKNAKGNGGQLTTLGARQHRGIARRMYQNFPQLFTNDAHLTAHSSTVNRCKVSMENFVDELKLLSNTQHLTPITREEDMAWIAYTSPEEKALENSTNVPLTISPDRFIKALFIDASKIKEPAKLLMEIHTIASDMQDVELNVSLYDIFTAEEFQAVYEKNNKSMTIVHGDVIENNGIAARSAISLWQRIEADADAAIARGGVGADLRFGHDSNLYRLLSLMGIKFRGEHYNYMDEILPMAANLQMIFYKNAQGDVQVQLLHNEHSIGFMNWQALKQQVADRLHHFEHLRQLCALNTMVGTAPANTKTAGLFGKGSEEHGQTLPAVLVPNGQNFWTPQTRDTEQKCIAPYYYTDSLFQGIRNSHWIVGGCTQDYGSFTLAVLSGQLRLKPEQRATPFSHQQEISHPHYYAVRLPKEHLKIEMTGSSHAAIFRITPEQDGPVHIVLNHNSDEKVGYLQIDPQTKTIYGRNPVHRIYQGWGEQAGFDGHYLLKAYDEIKDCGVDSLCAWFTFEGKAYQPIILKAATSFTNQQGAEKNFATEVEAFDFETIMAQTAQQWIDRLHTIDVEDSNTARINQFYGALYRCSFLPREMSDVDGAYPKFADGSIQHPSPATHHPTYYGDFSMWDTYRALHPLYTLIAPDKAADMMQSLVTMYTEGGWLPIFPCWNSYTAAMIGDHCSAVLADAYIKGIRNFDYEKAYEAMRKNAFETPANFNDYKNGMGRRALTSYLKYGYIPLEDGVKEAFHQDEQTSRTLEYAFDDFAVAQLAKALGKEQDYKELMRRSENWRNVINPKTGYCDGRHQNGKFENNTDFIHRKSYITEGATCHYTWYVPQNVEGLIDVLGGKEKFEAKLDSLFSEGRYWHGNEPCHQIAWLYDFIDKREKTIERVAHILDTEYNDTPGGLSGNDDAGQMSAWYVFGSIGFYPVCPATDRYMLAAPRFQKVTLNMEKGRKFTITPNSLPLNRNYITQDEIKY
;
A
#
# COMPACT_ATOMS: atom_id res chain seq x y z
N MET A 1 63.60 -44.36 24.46
CA MET A 1 63.47 -43.41 23.33
C MET A 1 62.20 -43.57 22.47
N LYS A 2 61.59 -44.76 22.31
CA LYS A 2 60.33 -44.90 21.53
C LYS A 2 59.02 -44.42 22.21
N LYS A 3 58.99 -44.24 23.54
CA LYS A 3 57.80 -43.76 24.28
C LYS A 3 57.65 -42.24 24.39
N VAL A 4 58.67 -41.45 24.03
CA VAL A 4 58.60 -39.97 24.09
C VAL A 4 58.19 -39.38 22.74
N LEU A 5 58.52 -40.05 21.62
CA LEU A 5 58.08 -39.63 20.29
C LEU A 5 56.57 -39.84 20.06
N TYR A 6 55.97 -40.90 20.60
CA TYR A 6 54.54 -41.17 20.42
C TYR A 6 53.63 -40.18 21.18
N THR A 7 54.06 -39.70 22.34
CA THR A 7 53.27 -38.74 23.15
C THR A 7 53.33 -37.32 22.58
N MET A 8 54.45 -36.91 21.96
CA MET A 8 54.50 -35.62 21.25
C MET A 8 53.77 -35.65 19.90
N MET A 9 53.71 -36.80 19.22
CA MET A 9 52.93 -36.94 17.98
C MET A 9 51.41 -36.96 18.23
N LEU A 10 50.94 -37.52 19.36
CA LEU A 10 49.52 -37.52 19.75
C LEU A 10 49.04 -36.16 20.29
N ILE A 11 49.90 -35.38 20.94
CA ILE A 11 49.56 -34.01 21.38
C ILE A 11 49.62 -33.01 20.20
N GLY A 12 50.52 -33.25 19.23
CA GLY A 12 50.59 -32.47 17.99
C GLY A 12 49.41 -32.69 17.03
N LEU A 13 48.80 -33.88 17.03
CA LEU A 13 47.64 -34.19 16.18
C LEU A 13 46.30 -33.74 16.77
N ALA A 14 46.19 -33.62 18.10
CA ALA A 14 44.97 -33.13 18.77
C ALA A 14 44.78 -31.59 18.66
N CYS A 15 45.82 -30.85 18.24
CA CYS A 15 45.74 -29.40 18.02
C CYS A 15 45.37 -29.00 16.59
N MET A 16 45.15 -29.95 15.66
CA MET A 16 44.86 -29.66 14.24
C MET A 16 43.52 -30.22 13.74
N ILE A 17 42.59 -30.52 14.63
CA ILE A 17 41.20 -30.76 14.24
C ILE A 17 40.38 -29.61 14.80
N ALA A 18 40.14 -28.58 13.99
CA ALA A 18 39.08 -27.62 14.28
C ALA A 18 37.80 -28.42 14.51
N ASN A 19 37.25 -28.34 15.72
CA ASN A 19 36.00 -29.01 16.04
C ASN A 19 34.93 -28.41 15.10
N PRO A 20 34.30 -29.18 14.20
CA PRO A 20 33.40 -28.63 13.17
C PRO A 20 32.25 -27.79 13.77
N VAL A 21 31.86 -28.07 15.01
CA VAL A 21 30.88 -27.29 15.79
C VAL A 21 31.37 -25.87 16.11
N PHE A 22 32.64 -25.68 16.46
CA PHE A 22 33.18 -24.34 16.76
C PHE A 22 33.34 -23.49 15.50
N ALA A 23 33.74 -24.08 14.38
CA ALA A 23 33.78 -23.39 13.08
C ALA A 23 32.39 -22.92 12.62
N GLN A 24 31.33 -23.64 13.01
CA GLN A 24 29.95 -23.22 12.76
C GLN A 24 29.52 -22.03 13.64
N TYR A 25 29.88 -22.02 14.93
CA TYR A 25 29.57 -20.91 15.83
C TYR A 25 30.33 -19.63 15.50
N GLU A 26 31.57 -19.75 15.00
CA GLU A 26 32.32 -18.60 14.52
C GLU A 26 31.55 -17.86 13.42
N LYS A 27 31.03 -18.58 12.43
CA LYS A 27 30.16 -18.02 11.37
C LYS A 27 28.88 -17.40 11.93
N TRP A 28 28.30 -18.00 12.98
CA TRP A 28 27.16 -17.42 13.71
C TRP A 28 27.52 -16.20 14.58
N GLY A 29 28.68 -15.56 14.37
CA GLY A 29 29.00 -14.24 14.93
C GLY A 29 28.27 -13.08 14.25
N GLY A 30 27.71 -13.28 13.04
CA GLY A 30 26.96 -12.26 12.29
C GLY A 30 27.78 -11.01 12.04
N VAL A 31 27.29 -9.83 12.47
CA VAL A 31 28.02 -8.56 12.33
C VAL A 31 29.33 -8.50 13.14
N TYR A 32 29.58 -9.46 14.03
CA TYR A 32 30.82 -9.64 14.79
C TYR A 32 31.71 -10.73 14.19
N TYR A 33 31.36 -11.30 13.04
CA TYR A 33 32.23 -12.24 12.35
C TYR A 33 33.49 -11.52 11.87
N ALA A 34 34.67 -12.03 12.22
CA ALA A 34 35.93 -11.42 11.85
C ALA A 34 36.19 -11.62 10.34
N TYR A 35 36.58 -10.55 9.63
CA TYR A 35 37.02 -10.69 8.24
C TYR A 35 38.19 -11.67 8.15
N PRO A 36 38.16 -12.63 7.21
CA PRO A 36 39.28 -13.53 7.02
C PRO A 36 40.54 -12.78 6.60
N ILE A 37 41.67 -13.03 7.28
CA ILE A 37 42.98 -12.62 6.80
C ILE A 37 43.46 -13.71 5.83
N GLU A 38 43.35 -13.47 4.53
CA GLU A 38 43.97 -14.35 3.53
C GLU A 38 45.51 -14.31 3.64
N THR A 39 46.13 -15.49 3.57
CA THR A 39 47.59 -15.69 3.74
C THR A 39 48.39 -15.51 2.45
N GLY A 40 47.79 -14.92 1.41
CA GLY A 40 48.47 -14.57 0.16
C GLY A 40 48.38 -15.61 -0.97
N THR A 41 47.61 -16.70 -0.80
CA THR A 41 47.32 -17.69 -1.86
C THR A 41 45.89 -17.63 -2.40
N ASP A 42 44.97 -17.02 -1.66
CA ASP A 42 43.60 -16.78 -2.09
C ASP A 42 43.58 -15.47 -2.86
N LYS A 43 43.41 -15.54 -4.18
CA LYS A 43 43.21 -14.34 -5.00
C LYS A 43 41.72 -13.99 -4.99
N PRO A 44 41.35 -12.71 -4.80
CA PRO A 44 39.99 -12.25 -5.08
C PRO A 44 39.56 -12.79 -6.45
N GLN A 45 38.39 -13.43 -6.53
CA GLN A 45 37.84 -13.90 -7.80
C GLN A 45 37.33 -12.70 -8.60
N LEU A 46 38.27 -11.94 -9.16
CA LEU A 46 37.97 -10.87 -10.10
C LEU A 46 37.49 -11.48 -11.40
N GLN A 47 36.30 -11.10 -11.82
CA GLN A 47 35.87 -11.30 -13.20
C GLN A 47 36.75 -10.44 -14.12
N SER A 48 37.26 -11.01 -15.20
CA SER A 48 38.05 -10.26 -16.18
C SER A 48 37.23 -9.11 -16.79
N ALA A 49 37.87 -7.96 -16.97
CA ALA A 49 37.26 -6.82 -17.64
C ALA A 49 36.80 -7.20 -19.06
N PRO A 50 35.70 -6.60 -19.56
CA PRO A 50 35.32 -6.75 -20.96
C PRO A 50 36.46 -6.32 -21.89
N ALA A 51 36.57 -6.95 -23.06
CA ALA A 51 37.65 -6.65 -23.99
C ALA A 51 37.67 -5.15 -24.37
N GLY A 52 38.85 -4.52 -24.27
CA GLY A 52 39.06 -3.11 -24.60
C GLY A 52 38.73 -2.10 -23.49
N TYR A 53 38.41 -2.59 -22.28
CA TYR A 53 38.18 -1.76 -21.10
C TYR A 53 39.37 -1.80 -20.16
N GLU A 54 39.86 -0.63 -19.77
CA GLU A 54 40.96 -0.47 -18.82
C GLU A 54 40.46 0.19 -17.53
N PRO A 55 40.85 -0.29 -16.34
CA PRO A 55 40.45 0.32 -15.09
C PRO A 55 41.13 1.69 -14.94
N PHE A 56 40.39 2.68 -14.45
CA PHE A 56 40.91 4.03 -14.23
C PHE A 56 40.50 4.65 -12.89
N TYR A 57 39.48 4.12 -12.21
CA TYR A 57 39.00 4.73 -10.97
C TYR A 57 38.42 3.69 -9.99
N ILE A 58 38.64 3.89 -8.68
CA ILE A 58 38.03 3.09 -7.61
C ILE A 58 37.21 3.98 -6.70
N SER A 59 35.94 3.63 -6.48
CA SER A 59 35.17 4.14 -5.34
C SER A 59 35.09 3.04 -4.28
N HIS A 60 35.64 3.30 -3.10
CA HIS A 60 35.66 2.34 -1.99
C HIS A 60 34.83 2.87 -0.81
N TYR A 61 34.03 1.99 -0.21
CA TYR A 61 33.44 2.18 1.11
C TYR A 61 33.78 0.98 2.00
N GLY A 62 34.52 1.21 3.08
CA GLY A 62 34.93 0.19 4.05
C GLY A 62 34.28 0.40 5.43
N ARG A 63 33.77 -0.67 6.01
CA ARG A 63 33.45 -0.74 7.45
C ARG A 63 34.75 -0.79 8.25
N HIS A 64 34.75 -0.26 9.47
CA HIS A 64 35.85 -0.51 10.42
C HIS A 64 36.18 -2.00 10.58
N GLY A 65 37.44 -2.30 10.90
CA GLY A 65 37.89 -3.68 11.15
C GLY A 65 37.45 -4.23 12.51
N SER A 66 37.96 -5.41 12.85
CA SER A 66 37.79 -6.07 14.14
C SER A 66 38.07 -5.12 15.31
N ARG A 67 37.24 -5.19 16.35
CA ARG A 67 37.25 -4.29 17.51
C ARG A 67 36.87 -5.06 18.79
N TRP A 68 37.19 -4.49 19.96
CA TRP A 68 36.53 -4.90 21.21
C TRP A 68 35.06 -4.47 21.23
N LEU A 69 34.23 -5.03 22.12
CA LEU A 69 32.86 -4.56 22.34
C LEU A 69 32.78 -3.03 22.50
N THR A 70 31.66 -2.46 22.06
CA THR A 70 31.48 -1.02 21.87
C THR A 70 31.76 -0.14 23.09
N ASN A 71 31.62 -0.64 24.32
CA ASN A 71 32.01 0.09 25.52
C ASN A 71 32.31 -0.84 26.72
N ASP A 72 33.09 -0.32 27.66
CA ASP A 72 33.52 -0.99 28.90
C ASP A 72 32.36 -1.35 29.85
N ALA A 73 31.27 -0.58 29.81
CA ALA A 73 30.13 -0.79 30.69
C ALA A 73 29.41 -2.11 30.41
N ARG A 74 29.40 -2.58 29.15
CA ARG A 74 28.85 -3.89 28.77
C ARG A 74 29.58 -5.04 29.46
N TYR A 75 30.92 -5.04 29.44
CA TYR A 75 31.71 -6.05 30.15
C TYR A 75 31.49 -5.96 31.67
N THR A 76 31.47 -4.74 32.21
CA THR A 76 31.26 -4.52 33.65
C THR A 76 29.91 -5.08 34.09
N TRP A 77 28.84 -4.79 33.34
CA TRP A 77 27.50 -5.29 33.60
C TRP A 77 27.44 -6.82 33.57
N VAL A 78 28.08 -7.47 32.59
CA VAL A 78 28.17 -8.95 32.57
C VAL A 78 28.92 -9.46 33.80
N ASN A 79 30.08 -8.88 34.12
CA ASN A 79 30.92 -9.30 35.24
C ASN A 79 30.23 -9.16 36.61
N GLU A 80 29.38 -8.15 36.80
CA GLU A 80 28.60 -7.95 38.03
C GLU A 80 27.72 -9.15 38.38
N HIS A 81 27.16 -9.85 37.38
CA HIS A 81 26.36 -11.06 37.60
C HIS A 81 27.20 -12.21 38.18
N PHE A 82 28.51 -12.25 37.93
CA PHE A 82 29.42 -13.28 38.41
C PHE A 82 30.15 -12.90 39.71
N ALA A 83 29.83 -11.76 40.32
CA ALA A 83 30.51 -11.29 41.53
C ALA A 83 30.22 -12.18 42.76
N ASP A 84 28.99 -12.68 42.93
CA ASP A 84 28.64 -13.60 44.03
C ASP A 84 29.11 -15.02 43.74
N THR A 85 30.31 -15.33 44.24
CA THR A 85 30.95 -16.64 44.05
C THR A 85 30.19 -17.81 44.66
N LYS A 86 29.31 -17.54 45.62
CA LYS A 86 28.46 -18.55 46.26
C LYS A 86 27.28 -18.94 45.39
N ASN A 87 26.89 -18.09 44.44
CA ASN A 87 25.80 -18.35 43.51
C ASN A 87 26.26 -19.00 42.19
N LEU A 88 27.55 -19.31 42.02
CA LEU A 88 28.06 -19.88 40.77
C LEU A 88 28.13 -21.41 40.81
N THR A 89 27.69 -22.05 39.73
CA THR A 89 27.94 -23.48 39.48
C THR A 89 29.44 -23.72 39.22
N LYS A 90 29.85 -24.98 39.04
CA LYS A 90 31.23 -25.30 38.60
C LYS A 90 31.57 -24.62 37.27
N LEU A 91 30.64 -24.66 36.32
CA LEU A 91 30.79 -23.99 35.03
C LEU A 91 30.79 -22.46 35.20
N GLY A 92 29.89 -21.90 36.03
CA GLY A 92 29.86 -20.46 36.30
C GLY A 92 31.17 -19.91 36.90
N LYS A 93 31.83 -20.66 37.79
CA LYS A 93 33.15 -20.30 38.33
C LYS A 93 34.25 -20.33 37.27
N ASP A 94 34.16 -21.24 36.32
CA ASP A 94 35.09 -21.32 35.19
C ASP A 94 34.88 -20.16 34.21
N VAL A 95 33.63 -19.90 33.83
CA VAL A 95 33.22 -18.75 33.00
C VAL A 95 33.68 -17.44 33.63
N ARG A 96 33.52 -17.26 34.94
CA ARG A 96 34.02 -16.07 35.63
C ARG A 96 35.53 -15.87 35.41
N LYS A 97 36.35 -16.91 35.53
CA LYS A 97 37.81 -16.79 35.32
C LYS A 97 38.13 -16.41 33.87
N ARG A 98 37.39 -16.97 32.90
CA ARG A 98 37.50 -16.62 31.48
C ARG A 98 37.12 -15.15 31.26
N LEU A 99 36.00 -14.70 31.82
CA LEU A 99 35.53 -13.31 31.78
C LEU A 99 36.52 -12.33 32.44
N GLU A 100 37.16 -12.69 33.55
CA GLU A 100 38.21 -11.87 34.17
C GLU A 100 39.42 -11.68 33.24
N LYS A 101 39.82 -12.74 32.52
CA LYS A 101 40.90 -12.67 31.51
C LYS A 101 40.48 -11.82 30.31
N ILE A 102 39.25 -11.96 29.84
CA ILE A 102 38.67 -11.14 28.76
C ILE A 102 38.64 -9.67 29.18
N TRP A 103 38.12 -9.37 30.38
CA TRP A 103 38.02 -8.02 30.88
C TRP A 103 39.39 -7.35 31.06
N LYS A 104 40.39 -8.09 31.53
CA LYS A 104 41.77 -7.57 31.62
C LYS A 104 42.33 -7.15 30.26
N ASN A 105 41.91 -7.83 29.18
CA ASN A 105 42.29 -7.46 27.81
C ASN A 105 41.46 -6.29 27.26
N ALA A 106 40.16 -6.26 27.54
CA ALA A 106 39.23 -5.31 26.97
C ALA A 106 39.17 -3.95 27.69
N LYS A 107 39.50 -3.89 29.00
CA LYS A 107 39.37 -2.68 29.83
C LYS A 107 40.15 -1.50 29.24
N GLY A 108 39.45 -0.40 29.00
CA GLY A 108 39.98 0.83 28.38
C GLY A 108 40.06 0.79 26.85
N ASN A 109 39.73 -0.34 26.23
CA ASN A 109 39.76 -0.54 24.78
C ASN A 109 38.35 -0.64 24.16
N GLY A 110 37.28 -0.43 24.93
CA GLY A 110 35.91 -0.50 24.43
C GLY A 110 35.70 0.30 23.14
N GLY A 111 35.27 -0.38 22.08
CA GLY A 111 34.98 0.18 20.76
C GLY A 111 36.20 0.56 19.92
N GLN A 112 37.43 0.34 20.42
CA GLN A 112 38.67 0.62 19.70
C GLN A 112 39.00 -0.48 18.69
N LEU A 113 39.78 -0.14 17.66
CA LEU A 113 40.24 -1.09 16.65
C LEU A 113 41.30 -2.03 17.23
N THR A 114 41.20 -3.33 16.97
CA THR A 114 42.19 -4.32 17.43
C THR A 114 43.37 -4.43 16.48
N THR A 115 44.44 -5.11 16.91
CA THR A 115 45.58 -5.45 16.04
C THR A 115 45.15 -6.26 14.83
N LEU A 116 44.17 -7.16 15.00
CA LEU A 116 43.54 -7.90 13.92
C LEU A 116 42.83 -6.96 12.95
N GLY A 117 42.02 -6.02 13.46
CA GLY A 117 41.34 -5.01 12.63
C GLY A 117 42.29 -4.18 11.78
N ALA A 118 43.42 -3.76 12.37
CA ALA A 118 44.48 -3.07 11.64
C ALA A 118 45.09 -3.95 10.53
N ARG A 119 45.32 -5.24 10.78
CA ARG A 119 45.84 -6.17 9.75
C ARG A 119 44.84 -6.45 8.63
N GLN A 120 43.54 -6.53 8.93
CA GLN A 120 42.49 -6.69 7.93
C GLN A 120 42.54 -5.54 6.92
N HIS A 121 42.53 -4.28 7.40
CA HIS A 121 42.58 -3.10 6.53
C HIS A 121 43.87 -2.99 5.71
N ARG A 122 45.04 -3.33 6.29
CA ARG A 122 46.28 -3.47 5.52
C ARG A 122 46.20 -4.57 4.46
N GLY A 123 45.55 -5.70 4.77
CA GLY A 123 45.34 -6.80 3.83
C GLY A 123 44.49 -6.37 2.62
N ILE A 124 43.37 -5.69 2.87
CA ILE A 124 42.48 -5.18 1.82
C ILE A 124 43.22 -4.15 0.95
N ALA A 125 43.95 -3.21 1.57
CA ALA A 125 44.79 -2.24 0.86
C ALA A 125 45.81 -2.93 -0.07
N ARG A 126 46.48 -3.96 0.43
CA ARG A 126 47.48 -4.72 -0.33
C ARG A 126 46.87 -5.43 -1.52
N ARG A 127 45.73 -6.10 -1.35
CA ARG A 127 45.05 -6.79 -2.46
C ARG A 127 44.50 -5.81 -3.48
N MET A 128 43.93 -4.68 -3.05
CA MET A 128 43.49 -3.61 -3.94
C MET A 128 44.66 -3.09 -4.80
N TYR A 129 45.81 -2.80 -4.19
CA TYR A 129 47.00 -2.37 -4.93
C TYR A 129 47.57 -3.47 -5.84
N GLN A 130 47.61 -4.73 -5.40
CA GLN A 130 48.09 -5.84 -6.22
C GLN A 130 47.23 -6.06 -7.47
N ASN A 131 45.92 -5.85 -7.36
CA ASN A 131 45.00 -6.00 -8.46
C ASN A 131 44.99 -4.79 -9.40
N PHE A 132 45.18 -3.59 -8.86
CA PHE A 132 45.05 -2.33 -9.59
C PHE A 132 46.22 -1.36 -9.35
N PRO A 133 47.49 -1.78 -9.52
CA PRO A 133 48.65 -0.92 -9.19
C PRO A 133 48.68 0.36 -10.03
N GLN A 134 48.15 0.32 -11.25
CA GLN A 134 48.05 1.47 -12.16
C GLN A 134 47.17 2.60 -11.63
N LEU A 135 46.31 2.34 -10.64
CA LEU A 135 45.41 3.35 -10.07
C LEU A 135 46.03 4.14 -8.92
N PHE A 136 47.21 3.74 -8.46
CA PHE A 136 47.91 4.33 -7.32
C PHE A 136 49.28 4.85 -7.74
N THR A 137 49.33 5.63 -8.82
CA THR A 137 50.57 6.31 -9.24
C THR A 137 50.73 7.64 -8.50
N ASN A 138 51.94 8.23 -8.54
CA ASN A 138 52.19 9.54 -7.92
C ASN A 138 51.35 10.69 -8.50
N ASP A 139 50.83 10.54 -9.71
CA ASP A 139 49.95 11.53 -10.35
C ASP A 139 48.46 11.18 -10.17
N ALA A 140 48.14 10.07 -9.48
CA ALA A 140 46.78 9.62 -9.26
C ALA A 140 46.03 10.58 -8.32
N HIS A 141 44.74 10.81 -8.62
CA HIS A 141 43.87 11.57 -7.74
C HIS A 141 43.35 10.66 -6.63
N LEU A 142 43.88 10.80 -5.41
CA LEU A 142 43.54 9.94 -4.28
C LEU A 142 42.93 10.77 -3.15
N THR A 143 41.77 10.36 -2.64
CA THR A 143 41.18 10.91 -1.41
C THR A 143 40.89 9.81 -0.41
N ALA A 144 40.91 10.14 0.88
CA ALA A 144 40.55 9.24 1.95
C ALA A 144 39.78 9.98 3.04
N HIS A 145 38.52 9.60 3.26
CA HIS A 145 37.63 10.18 4.25
C HIS A 145 37.13 9.12 5.23
N SER A 146 36.97 9.49 6.50
CA SER A 146 36.35 8.64 7.50
C SER A 146 35.34 9.39 8.36
N SER A 147 34.38 8.63 8.91
CA SER A 147 33.54 9.12 10.01
C SER A 147 34.40 9.54 11.21
N THR A 148 33.85 10.40 12.07
CA THR A 148 34.55 10.91 13.26
C THR A 148 34.72 9.86 14.36
N VAL A 149 34.18 8.67 14.17
CA VAL A 149 34.32 7.57 15.10
C VAL A 149 35.71 6.94 15.00
N ASN A 150 36.44 6.93 16.12
CA ASN A 150 37.87 6.61 16.16
C ASN A 150 38.25 5.29 15.47
N ARG A 151 37.47 4.21 15.64
CA ARG A 151 37.75 2.92 14.98
C ARG A 151 37.71 3.00 13.45
N CYS A 152 36.87 3.86 12.88
CA CYS A 152 36.79 4.06 11.44
C CYS A 152 38.00 4.87 10.96
N LYS A 153 38.35 5.94 11.70
CA LYS A 153 39.55 6.74 11.46
C LYS A 153 40.82 5.87 11.46
N VAL A 154 41.03 5.07 12.51
CA VAL A 154 42.23 4.21 12.62
C VAL A 154 42.22 3.11 11.55
N SER A 155 41.04 2.62 11.15
CA SER A 155 40.92 1.68 10.03
C SER A 155 41.41 2.30 8.73
N MET A 156 40.95 3.52 8.41
CA MET A 156 41.39 4.31 7.27
C MET A 156 42.90 4.57 7.32
N GLU A 157 43.44 4.98 8.47
CA GLU A 157 44.88 5.26 8.63
C GLU A 157 45.72 4.02 8.30
N ASN A 158 45.37 2.85 8.84
CA ASN A 158 46.09 1.60 8.53
C ASN A 158 45.98 1.21 7.05
N PHE A 159 44.82 1.44 6.42
CA PHE A 159 44.62 1.19 4.99
C PHE A 159 45.49 2.11 4.14
N VAL A 160 45.45 3.42 4.42
CA VAL A 160 46.20 4.46 3.71
C VAL A 160 47.71 4.28 3.89
N ASP A 161 48.16 3.98 5.10
CA ASP A 161 49.59 3.77 5.39
C ASP A 161 50.15 2.58 4.60
N GLU A 162 49.41 1.48 4.49
CA GLU A 162 49.82 0.34 3.65
C GLU A 162 49.84 0.72 2.16
N LEU A 163 48.82 1.44 1.67
CA LEU A 163 48.82 1.92 0.28
C LEU A 163 50.02 2.82 -0.02
N LYS A 164 50.38 3.74 0.90
CA LYS A 164 51.57 4.60 0.76
C LYS A 164 52.85 3.78 0.68
N LEU A 165 52.98 2.76 1.53
CA LEU A 165 54.14 1.87 1.54
C LEU A 165 54.28 1.10 0.22
N LEU A 166 53.16 0.67 -0.38
CA LEU A 166 53.16 -0.13 -1.60
C LEU A 166 53.34 0.70 -2.89
N SER A 167 52.73 1.88 -2.94
CA SER A 167 52.64 2.73 -4.14
C SER A 167 53.65 3.86 -4.20
N ASN A 168 54.33 4.17 -3.09
CA ASN A 168 55.17 5.37 -2.91
C ASN A 168 54.42 6.71 -3.04
N THR A 169 53.09 6.68 -2.99
CA THR A 169 52.21 7.83 -3.20
C THR A 169 52.03 8.66 -1.93
N GLN A 170 52.92 9.63 -1.68
CA GLN A 170 52.95 10.33 -0.39
C GLN A 170 51.84 11.39 -0.20
N HIS A 171 51.15 11.82 -1.25
CA HIS A 171 50.14 12.89 -1.17
C HIS A 171 48.77 12.47 -0.64
N LEU A 172 48.49 11.16 -0.50
CA LEU A 172 47.22 10.67 0.04
C LEU A 172 47.09 11.03 1.54
N THR A 173 46.28 12.01 1.89
CA THR A 173 46.11 12.44 3.29
C THR A 173 44.79 11.92 3.84
N PRO A 174 44.77 11.19 4.98
CA PRO A 174 43.53 10.78 5.64
C PRO A 174 42.78 12.00 6.21
N ILE A 175 41.49 12.13 5.90
CA ILE A 175 40.63 13.25 6.30
C ILE A 175 39.52 12.74 7.23
N THR A 176 39.27 13.46 8.32
CA THR A 176 38.17 13.17 9.25
C THR A 176 37.58 14.50 9.71
N ARG A 177 36.36 14.79 9.26
CA ARG A 177 35.68 16.07 9.52
C ARG A 177 34.24 15.82 9.94
N GLU A 178 33.74 16.67 10.83
CA GLU A 178 32.35 16.57 11.29
C GLU A 178 31.35 16.77 10.14
N GLU A 179 31.66 17.65 9.19
CA GLU A 179 30.84 17.86 7.98
C GLU A 179 30.67 16.61 7.12
N ASP A 180 31.65 15.69 7.15
CA ASP A 180 31.57 14.45 6.36
C ASP A 180 30.54 13.47 6.94
N MET A 181 30.15 13.63 8.21
CA MET A 181 29.12 12.79 8.86
C MET A 181 27.75 12.90 8.18
N ALA A 182 27.44 14.04 7.57
CA ALA A 182 26.18 14.28 6.87
C ALA A 182 25.96 13.39 5.63
N TRP A 183 27.02 12.73 5.14
CA TRP A 183 26.94 11.83 3.99
C TRP A 183 27.64 10.48 4.22
N ILE A 184 28.75 10.42 4.96
CA ILE A 184 29.49 9.15 5.18
C ILE A 184 28.80 8.26 6.22
N ALA A 185 28.10 8.90 7.18
CA ALA A 185 27.45 8.21 8.28
C ALA A 185 26.17 8.89 8.75
N TYR A 186 25.34 9.27 7.77
CA TYR A 186 24.04 9.86 8.03
C TYR A 186 23.04 8.83 8.57
N THR A 187 22.34 9.20 9.63
CA THR A 187 21.20 8.45 10.20
C THR A 187 20.02 9.41 10.24
N SER A 188 18.94 9.08 9.54
CA SER A 188 17.77 9.94 9.46
C SER A 188 16.94 9.89 10.76
N PRO A 189 16.11 10.91 11.05
CA PRO A 189 15.16 10.85 12.16
C PRO A 189 14.18 9.67 12.05
N GLU A 190 13.70 9.36 10.84
CA GLU A 190 12.83 8.21 10.55
C GLU A 190 13.52 6.90 10.91
N GLU A 191 14.78 6.74 10.53
CA GLU A 191 15.55 5.55 10.86
C GLU A 191 15.74 5.40 12.37
N LYS A 192 16.06 6.50 13.07
CA LYS A 192 16.22 6.44 14.53
C LYS A 192 14.89 6.07 15.22
N ALA A 193 13.76 6.53 14.69
CA ALA A 193 12.44 6.10 15.18
C ALA A 193 12.20 4.61 14.90
N LEU A 194 12.55 4.13 13.70
CA LEU A 194 12.49 2.71 13.34
C LEU A 194 13.35 1.87 14.29
N GLU A 195 14.61 2.24 14.52
CA GLU A 195 15.52 1.55 15.45
C GLU A 195 14.92 1.46 16.86
N ASN A 196 14.37 2.57 17.38
CA ASN A 196 13.75 2.60 18.70
C ASN A 196 12.46 1.76 18.80
N SER A 197 11.73 1.61 17.70
CA SER A 197 10.47 0.86 17.64
C SER A 197 10.64 -0.62 17.29
N THR A 198 11.77 -0.98 16.69
CA THR A 198 12.07 -2.35 16.27
C THR A 198 12.34 -3.21 17.49
N ASN A 199 11.43 -4.15 17.74
CA ASN A 199 11.59 -5.14 18.80
C ASN A 199 11.54 -6.55 18.22
N VAL A 200 12.72 -7.18 18.10
CA VAL A 200 12.84 -8.60 17.72
C VAL A 200 13.09 -9.42 19.00
N PRO A 201 12.11 -10.20 19.45
CA PRO A 201 12.24 -11.01 20.66
C PRO A 201 13.11 -12.25 20.42
N LEU A 202 13.65 -12.81 21.51
CA LEU A 202 14.36 -14.08 21.48
C LEU A 202 13.34 -15.23 21.43
N THR A 203 13.55 -16.19 20.53
CA THR A 203 12.61 -17.31 20.28
C THR A 203 12.69 -18.44 21.31
N ILE A 204 13.62 -18.35 22.26
CA ILE A 204 13.90 -19.38 23.27
C ILE A 204 14.00 -18.80 24.68
N SER A 205 13.75 -19.64 25.70
CA SER A 205 13.95 -19.26 27.10
C SER A 205 15.44 -19.30 27.48
N PRO A 206 15.94 -18.29 28.24
CA PRO A 206 17.31 -18.28 28.75
C PRO A 206 17.51 -19.24 29.95
N ASP A 207 16.48 -19.90 30.46
CA ASP A 207 16.54 -20.62 31.75
C ASP A 207 17.63 -21.69 31.82
N ARG A 208 17.80 -22.47 30.74
CA ARG A 208 18.85 -23.51 30.67
C ARG A 208 20.23 -22.87 30.80
N PHE A 209 20.44 -21.73 30.14
CA PHE A 209 21.70 -20.95 30.19
C PHE A 209 21.99 -20.45 31.58
N ILE A 210 20.99 -19.85 32.21
CA ILE A 210 21.12 -19.31 33.55
C ILE A 210 21.40 -20.43 34.56
N LYS A 211 20.64 -21.53 34.52
CA LYS A 211 20.82 -22.68 35.44
C LYS A 211 22.15 -23.40 35.23
N ALA A 212 22.75 -23.33 34.03
CA ALA A 212 24.07 -23.88 33.78
C ALA A 212 25.17 -23.08 34.49
N LEU A 213 24.99 -21.78 34.69
CA LEU A 213 26.00 -20.87 35.24
C LEU A 213 25.76 -20.50 36.71
N PHE A 214 24.50 -20.46 37.15
CA PHE A 214 24.09 -19.98 38.47
C PHE A 214 23.28 -21.02 39.25
N ILE A 215 23.48 -21.08 40.56
CA ILE A 215 22.78 -21.99 41.48
C ILE A 215 21.35 -21.51 41.72
N ASP A 216 21.18 -20.21 41.97
CA ASP A 216 19.90 -19.53 42.15
C ASP A 216 19.69 -18.53 41.01
N ALA A 217 18.88 -18.95 40.03
CA ALA A 217 18.53 -18.18 38.84
C ALA A 217 17.70 -16.92 39.16
N SER A 218 16.97 -16.89 40.28
CA SER A 218 16.10 -15.76 40.65
C SER A 218 16.88 -14.49 40.98
N LYS A 219 18.18 -14.61 41.26
CA LYS A 219 19.09 -13.50 41.53
C LYS A 219 19.65 -12.82 40.27
N ILE A 220 19.38 -13.37 39.09
CA ILE A 220 19.90 -12.85 37.84
C ILE A 220 18.96 -11.80 37.26
N LYS A 221 19.50 -10.62 36.99
CA LYS A 221 18.78 -9.52 36.36
C LYS A 221 18.79 -9.73 34.85
N GLU A 222 17.66 -9.51 34.20
CA GLU A 222 17.52 -9.55 32.73
C GLU A 222 18.17 -10.80 32.08
N PRO A 223 17.74 -12.03 32.41
CA PRO A 223 18.43 -13.27 32.02
C PRO A 223 18.61 -13.43 30.51
N ALA A 224 17.63 -13.00 29.70
CA ALA A 224 17.73 -13.00 28.23
C ALA A 224 18.83 -12.04 27.73
N LYS A 225 18.94 -10.85 28.34
CA LYS A 225 20.00 -9.89 28.04
C LYS A 225 21.37 -10.42 28.42
N LEU A 226 21.48 -11.13 29.56
CA LEU A 226 22.74 -11.76 29.95
C LEU A 226 23.19 -12.82 28.95
N LEU A 227 22.28 -13.66 28.48
CA LEU A 227 22.54 -14.63 27.39
C LEU A 227 23.04 -13.91 26.13
N MET A 228 22.35 -12.86 25.69
CA MET A 228 22.73 -12.10 24.48
C MET A 228 24.08 -11.37 24.63
N GLU A 229 24.36 -10.78 25.80
CA GLU A 229 25.63 -10.09 26.05
C GLU A 229 26.80 -11.09 26.08
N ILE A 230 26.63 -12.25 26.72
CA ILE A 230 27.67 -13.29 26.71
C ILE A 230 27.84 -13.89 25.31
N HIS A 231 26.77 -14.05 24.52
CA HIS A 231 26.87 -14.43 23.11
C HIS A 231 27.68 -13.40 22.32
N THR A 232 27.41 -12.10 22.55
CA THR A 232 28.16 -11.04 21.88
C THR A 232 29.64 -11.09 22.28
N ILE A 233 29.97 -11.27 23.57
CA ILE A 233 31.35 -11.45 24.02
C ILE A 233 31.98 -12.68 23.35
N ALA A 234 31.27 -13.82 23.30
CA ALA A 234 31.76 -15.04 22.68
C ALA A 234 32.08 -14.84 21.19
N SER A 235 31.22 -14.12 20.46
CA SER A 235 31.42 -13.78 19.05
C SER A 235 32.61 -12.83 18.85
N ASP A 236 32.68 -11.77 19.67
CA ASP A 236 33.74 -10.75 19.68
C ASP A 236 35.12 -11.35 20.01
N MET A 237 35.20 -12.58 20.57
CA MET A 237 36.48 -13.27 20.78
C MET A 237 37.23 -13.58 19.49
N GLN A 238 36.55 -13.61 18.33
CA GLN A 238 37.20 -13.72 17.03
C GLN A 238 37.96 -12.44 16.66
N ASP A 239 37.49 -11.30 17.16
CA ASP A 239 38.03 -9.97 16.84
C ASP A 239 39.24 -9.59 17.71
N VAL A 240 39.46 -10.32 18.80
CA VAL A 240 40.53 -10.09 19.76
C VAL A 240 41.44 -11.33 19.80
N GLU A 241 42.75 -11.15 19.69
CA GLU A 241 43.72 -12.27 19.63
C GLU A 241 43.99 -12.87 21.02
N LEU A 242 42.93 -13.18 21.75
CA LEU A 242 42.96 -13.73 23.09
C LEU A 242 42.58 -15.22 23.02
N ASN A 243 43.49 -16.10 23.44
CA ASN A 243 43.21 -17.54 23.49
C ASN A 243 42.27 -17.87 24.68
N VAL A 244 40.99 -17.57 24.52
CA VAL A 244 39.84 -17.86 25.40
C VAL A 244 38.61 -18.09 24.53
N SER A 245 37.87 -19.16 24.78
CA SER A 245 36.58 -19.41 24.14
C SER A 245 35.45 -19.44 25.18
N LEU A 246 34.26 -19.04 24.76
CA LEU A 246 33.01 -19.18 25.51
C LEU A 246 31.99 -20.04 24.78
N TYR A 247 32.31 -20.58 23.62
CA TYR A 247 31.38 -21.34 22.78
C TYR A 247 30.86 -22.62 23.44
N ASP A 248 31.65 -23.24 24.31
CA ASP A 248 31.32 -24.48 25.02
C ASP A 248 30.21 -24.35 26.08
N ILE A 249 29.73 -23.13 26.35
CA ILE A 249 28.68 -22.88 27.36
C ILE A 249 27.27 -22.77 26.76
N PHE A 250 27.18 -22.72 25.43
CA PHE A 250 25.93 -22.64 24.67
C PHE A 250 25.56 -24.00 24.07
N THR A 251 24.26 -24.29 23.95
CA THR A 251 23.80 -25.27 22.96
C THR A 251 23.76 -24.64 21.57
N ALA A 252 23.67 -25.47 20.53
CA ALA A 252 23.61 -24.98 19.15
C ALA A 252 22.36 -24.13 18.94
N GLU A 253 21.22 -24.55 19.50
CA GLU A 253 19.94 -23.87 19.40
C GLU A 253 19.98 -22.48 20.03
N GLU A 254 20.70 -22.31 21.14
CA GLU A 254 20.80 -21.03 21.83
C GLU A 254 21.69 -20.03 21.14
N PHE A 255 22.82 -20.52 20.62
CA PHE A 255 23.72 -19.68 19.85
C PHE A 255 23.02 -19.22 18.58
N GLN A 256 22.38 -20.15 17.86
CA GLN A 256 21.60 -19.85 16.67
C GLN A 256 20.44 -18.89 16.94
N ALA A 257 19.66 -19.07 18.00
CA ALA A 257 18.53 -18.19 18.30
C ALA A 257 18.95 -16.72 18.54
N VAL A 258 20.08 -16.50 19.21
CA VAL A 258 20.60 -15.14 19.40
C VAL A 258 21.15 -14.55 18.09
N TYR A 259 21.85 -15.37 17.29
CA TYR A 259 22.32 -15.00 15.96
C TYR A 259 21.17 -14.54 15.05
N GLU A 260 20.13 -15.37 14.91
CA GLU A 260 18.96 -15.09 14.08
C GLU A 260 18.23 -13.82 14.55
N LYS A 261 18.03 -13.67 15.87
CA LYS A 261 17.41 -12.46 16.45
C LYS A 261 18.19 -11.20 16.11
N ASN A 262 19.51 -11.23 16.25
CA ASN A 262 20.35 -10.05 16.03
C ASN A 262 20.38 -9.66 14.56
N ASN A 263 20.50 -10.64 13.67
CA ASN A 263 20.53 -10.36 12.25
C ASN A 263 19.16 -9.91 11.71
N LYS A 264 18.06 -10.46 12.21
CA LYS A 264 16.72 -10.00 11.85
C LYS A 264 16.53 -8.53 12.26
N SER A 265 16.98 -8.16 13.46
CA SER A 265 16.99 -6.76 13.91
C SER A 265 17.82 -5.87 12.98
N MET A 266 19.04 -6.28 12.61
CA MET A 266 19.88 -5.52 11.68
C MET A 266 19.26 -5.38 10.29
N THR A 267 18.59 -6.43 9.82
CA THR A 267 17.91 -6.45 8.51
C THR A 267 16.70 -5.52 8.48
N ILE A 268 15.84 -5.56 9.50
CA ILE A 268 14.70 -4.65 9.58
C ILE A 268 15.18 -3.19 9.60
N VAL A 269 16.17 -2.85 10.41
CA VAL A 269 16.57 -1.44 10.57
C VAL A 269 17.39 -0.91 9.37
N HIS A 270 18.19 -1.74 8.71
CA HIS A 270 19.19 -1.26 7.72
C HIS A 270 19.14 -1.97 6.34
N GLY A 271 18.39 -3.07 6.22
CA GLY A 271 18.28 -3.87 5.00
C GLY A 271 17.20 -3.38 4.03
N ASP A 272 17.08 -4.06 2.89
CA ASP A 272 16.02 -3.88 1.91
C ASP A 272 14.86 -4.83 2.21
N VAL A 273 13.95 -4.43 3.11
CA VAL A 273 12.79 -5.22 3.51
C VAL A 273 11.54 -4.35 3.61
N ILE A 274 10.38 -4.93 3.31
CA ILE A 274 9.12 -4.19 3.27
C ILE A 274 8.70 -3.67 4.64
N GLU A 275 9.07 -4.35 5.73
CA GLU A 275 8.74 -4.00 7.12
C GLU A 275 9.31 -2.64 7.56
N ASN A 276 10.31 -2.12 6.85
CA ASN A 276 10.90 -0.82 7.15
C ASN A 276 10.46 0.32 6.22
N ASN A 277 9.53 0.05 5.31
CA ASN A 277 8.95 1.03 4.41
C ASN A 277 10.00 1.83 3.60
N GLY A 278 11.15 1.22 3.28
CA GLY A 278 12.24 1.85 2.52
C GLY A 278 13.08 2.87 3.30
N ILE A 279 12.86 3.04 4.62
CA ILE A 279 13.57 4.04 5.46
C ILE A 279 15.09 3.84 5.40
N ALA A 280 15.54 2.59 5.43
CA ALA A 280 16.97 2.25 5.40
C ALA A 280 17.64 2.72 4.10
N ALA A 281 17.05 2.37 2.94
CA ALA A 281 17.59 2.75 1.64
C ALA A 281 17.60 4.28 1.43
N ARG A 282 16.52 4.98 1.83
CA ARG A 282 16.47 6.46 1.75
C ARG A 282 17.55 7.12 2.62
N SER A 283 17.95 6.50 3.72
CA SER A 283 19.01 7.03 4.59
C SER A 283 20.42 6.95 3.95
N ALA A 284 20.60 6.23 2.83
CA ALA A 284 21.85 6.19 2.06
C ALA A 284 21.91 7.19 0.89
N ILE A 285 20.88 8.01 0.66
CA ILE A 285 20.82 8.96 -0.47
C ILE A 285 22.04 9.87 -0.52
N SER A 286 22.42 10.48 0.60
CA SER A 286 23.54 11.43 0.64
C SER A 286 24.89 10.73 0.36
N LEU A 287 25.05 9.48 0.81
CA LEU A 287 26.23 8.68 0.50
C LEU A 287 26.29 8.34 -1.00
N TRP A 288 25.18 7.90 -1.58
CA TRP A 288 25.10 7.60 -3.01
C TRP A 288 25.38 8.83 -3.87
N GLN A 289 24.73 9.97 -3.57
CA GLN A 289 24.95 11.23 -4.29
C GLN A 289 26.42 11.66 -4.27
N ARG A 290 27.11 11.44 -3.14
CA ARG A 290 28.55 11.72 -3.06
C ARG A 290 29.37 10.76 -3.92
N ILE A 291 29.07 9.46 -3.88
CA ILE A 291 29.72 8.44 -4.71
C ILE A 291 29.53 8.75 -6.19
N GLU A 292 28.31 9.11 -6.60
CA GLU A 292 27.95 9.47 -7.97
C GLU A 292 28.73 10.71 -8.43
N ALA A 293 28.73 11.77 -7.63
CA ALA A 293 29.42 13.02 -7.95
C ALA A 293 30.94 12.82 -8.07
N ASP A 294 31.55 12.07 -7.15
CA ASP A 294 32.99 11.79 -7.17
C ASP A 294 33.37 10.93 -8.40
N ALA A 295 32.54 9.93 -8.75
CA ALA A 295 32.75 9.11 -9.94
C ALA A 295 32.60 9.90 -11.25
N ASP A 296 31.55 10.72 -11.38
CA ASP A 296 31.35 11.58 -12.55
C ASP A 296 32.49 12.61 -12.68
N ALA A 297 32.98 13.16 -11.56
CA ALA A 297 34.14 14.03 -11.55
C ALA A 297 35.42 13.30 -11.99
N ALA A 298 35.63 12.05 -11.58
CA ALA A 298 36.75 11.23 -12.04
C ALA A 298 36.69 10.92 -13.54
N ILE A 299 35.49 10.60 -14.06
CA ILE A 299 35.25 10.36 -15.49
C ILE A 299 35.56 11.62 -16.31
N ALA A 300 35.10 12.79 -15.84
CA ALA A 300 35.26 14.07 -16.53
C ALA A 300 36.72 14.58 -16.50
N ARG A 301 37.39 14.46 -15.36
CA ARG A 301 38.80 14.86 -15.20
C ARG A 301 39.75 14.01 -16.04
N GLY A 302 39.44 12.73 -16.20
CA GLY A 302 40.37 11.75 -16.77
C GLY A 302 41.55 11.44 -15.84
N GLY A 303 42.46 10.60 -16.32
CA GLY A 303 43.55 10.05 -15.50
C GLY A 303 43.10 8.94 -14.57
N VAL A 304 43.95 8.57 -13.61
CA VAL A 304 43.72 7.48 -12.67
C VAL A 304 43.48 7.99 -11.26
N GLY A 305 42.75 7.25 -10.42
CA GLY A 305 42.53 7.65 -9.03
C GLY A 305 41.65 6.74 -8.20
N ALA A 306 41.42 7.13 -6.95
CA ALA A 306 40.53 6.44 -6.04
C ALA A 306 39.97 7.39 -4.96
N ASP A 307 38.69 7.22 -4.65
CA ASP A 307 38.04 7.86 -3.50
C ASP A 307 37.72 6.80 -2.44
N LEU A 308 38.39 6.90 -1.29
CA LEU A 308 38.33 5.91 -0.22
C LEU A 308 37.49 6.44 0.96
N ARG A 309 36.43 5.72 1.34
CA ARG A 309 35.51 6.12 2.42
C ARG A 309 35.48 5.06 3.51
N PHE A 310 35.49 5.46 4.77
CA PHE A 310 35.47 4.54 5.92
C PHE A 310 34.40 4.92 6.95
N GLY A 311 33.47 4.01 7.22
CA GLY A 311 32.38 4.26 8.18
C GLY A 311 31.85 3.00 8.86
N HIS A 312 30.55 2.99 9.12
CA HIS A 312 29.86 1.94 9.89
C HIS A 312 29.26 0.85 9.00
N ASP A 313 29.04 -0.32 9.61
CA ASP A 313 28.26 -1.44 9.07
C ASP A 313 26.89 -0.99 8.59
N SER A 314 26.16 -0.26 9.43
CA SER A 314 24.80 0.18 9.14
C SER A 314 24.72 0.91 7.81
N ASN A 315 25.65 1.83 7.54
CA ASN A 315 25.61 2.66 6.34
C ASN A 315 26.05 1.89 5.09
N LEU A 316 27.00 0.95 5.23
CA LEU A 316 27.34 0.04 4.14
C LEU A 316 26.10 -0.78 3.76
N TYR A 317 25.39 -1.32 4.76
CA TYR A 317 24.19 -2.09 4.49
C TYR A 317 23.12 -1.25 3.78
N ARG A 318 22.84 -0.04 4.28
CA ARG A 318 21.89 0.89 3.65
C ARG A 318 22.27 1.22 2.20
N LEU A 319 23.57 1.39 1.91
CA LEU A 319 24.05 1.62 0.55
C LEU A 319 23.82 0.39 -0.35
N LEU A 320 24.13 -0.81 0.14
CA LEU A 320 23.87 -2.06 -0.58
C LEU A 320 22.37 -2.24 -0.86
N SER A 321 21.53 -1.94 0.14
CA SER A 321 20.06 -1.92 0.04
C SER A 321 19.59 -0.92 -1.01
N LEU A 322 20.09 0.32 -0.98
CA LEU A 322 19.73 1.33 -1.97
C LEU A 322 20.14 0.92 -3.39
N MET A 323 21.34 0.35 -3.55
CA MET A 323 21.84 -0.15 -4.83
C MET A 323 21.09 -1.39 -5.34
N GLY A 324 20.29 -2.06 -4.50
CA GLY A 324 19.57 -3.28 -4.86
C GLY A 324 20.49 -4.48 -5.02
N ILE A 325 21.61 -4.51 -4.28
CA ILE A 325 22.54 -5.63 -4.30
C ILE A 325 21.92 -6.76 -3.47
N LYS A 326 21.52 -7.84 -4.14
CA LYS A 326 20.96 -9.04 -3.52
C LYS A 326 22.05 -10.05 -3.17
N PHE A 327 21.93 -10.66 -1.99
CA PHE A 327 22.84 -11.71 -1.50
C PHE A 327 22.15 -13.07 -1.57
N ARG A 328 22.91 -14.18 -1.56
CA ARG A 328 22.34 -15.54 -1.67
C ARG A 328 21.33 -15.81 -0.56
N GLY A 329 20.10 -16.19 -0.93
CA GLY A 329 19.05 -16.59 0.01
C GLY A 329 18.60 -15.41 0.86
N GLU A 330 17.50 -14.76 0.48
CA GLU A 330 16.89 -13.63 1.21
C GLU A 330 16.31 -14.08 2.56
N HIS A 331 17.21 -14.43 3.47
CA HIS A 331 16.95 -14.70 4.87
C HIS A 331 18.00 -13.95 5.68
N TYR A 332 17.59 -13.44 6.84
CA TYR A 332 18.42 -12.75 7.82
C TYR A 332 19.63 -13.58 8.34
N ASN A 333 19.91 -14.77 7.82
CA ASN A 333 20.91 -15.70 8.37
C ASN A 333 22.31 -15.61 7.75
N TYR A 334 22.66 -14.48 7.12
CA TYR A 334 23.95 -14.31 6.43
C TYR A 334 24.67 -12.98 6.71
N MET A 335 24.44 -12.36 7.88
CA MET A 335 25.12 -11.10 8.21
C MET A 335 26.64 -11.24 8.32
N ASP A 336 27.14 -12.44 8.56
CA ASP A 336 28.56 -12.79 8.51
C ASP A 336 29.15 -12.75 7.09
N GLU A 337 28.33 -12.99 6.07
CA GLU A 337 28.71 -12.85 4.65
C GLU A 337 28.48 -11.42 4.13
N ILE A 338 27.42 -10.77 4.60
CA ILE A 338 27.03 -9.42 4.15
C ILE A 338 27.88 -8.36 4.84
N LEU A 339 27.92 -8.36 6.17
CA LEU A 339 28.59 -7.35 6.99
C LEU A 339 29.53 -7.99 8.02
N PRO A 340 30.52 -8.80 7.62
CA PRO A 340 31.61 -9.13 8.53
C PRO A 340 32.33 -7.85 9.01
N MET A 341 33.16 -7.96 10.03
CA MET A 341 34.12 -6.91 10.37
C MET A 341 34.97 -6.60 9.13
N ALA A 342 35.40 -5.35 8.94
CA ALA A 342 36.11 -4.91 7.72
C ALA A 342 35.37 -5.14 6.37
N ALA A 343 34.05 -5.42 6.39
CA ALA A 343 33.25 -5.52 5.18
C ALA A 343 33.43 -4.28 4.28
N ASN A 344 33.41 -4.49 2.97
CA ASN A 344 33.68 -3.42 2.02
C ASN A 344 32.93 -3.57 0.70
N LEU A 345 32.62 -2.43 0.10
CA LEU A 345 32.19 -2.31 -1.28
C LEU A 345 33.29 -1.58 -2.07
N GLN A 346 33.76 -2.19 -3.15
CA GLN A 346 34.67 -1.57 -4.11
C GLN A 346 33.97 -1.50 -5.47
N MET A 347 33.87 -0.31 -6.03
CA MET A 347 33.36 -0.06 -7.37
C MET A 347 34.55 0.24 -8.26
N ILE A 348 34.91 -0.70 -9.13
CA ILE A 348 36.05 -0.55 -10.04
C ILE A 348 35.52 -0.06 -11.38
N PHE A 349 35.90 1.15 -11.76
CA PHE A 349 35.46 1.79 -12.99
C PHE A 349 36.48 1.53 -14.11
N TYR A 350 35.97 1.02 -15.21
CA TYR A 350 36.72 0.74 -16.43
C TYR A 350 36.19 1.61 -17.57
N LYS A 351 37.08 2.06 -18.44
CA LYS A 351 36.76 2.90 -19.59
C LYS A 351 37.33 2.30 -20.86
N ASN A 352 36.58 2.36 -21.96
CA ASN A 352 37.08 1.98 -23.29
C ASN A 352 37.50 3.20 -24.12
N ALA A 353 38.03 2.95 -25.32
CA ALA A 353 38.47 4.00 -26.24
C ALA A 353 37.35 4.94 -26.70
N GLN A 354 36.10 4.49 -26.68
CA GLN A 354 34.91 5.27 -27.03
C GLN A 354 34.38 6.12 -25.86
N GLY A 355 34.95 5.94 -24.67
CA GLY A 355 34.54 6.63 -23.45
C GLY A 355 33.35 5.99 -22.73
N ASP A 356 32.90 4.79 -23.13
CA ASP A 356 31.92 4.02 -22.38
C ASP A 356 32.55 3.54 -21.05
N VAL A 357 31.74 3.54 -20.00
CA VAL A 357 32.17 3.25 -18.63
C VAL A 357 31.40 2.06 -18.07
N GLN A 358 32.16 1.04 -17.70
CA GLN A 358 31.65 -0.15 -17.00
C GLN A 358 32.16 -0.13 -15.56
N VAL A 359 31.33 -0.57 -14.63
CA VAL A 359 31.66 -0.66 -13.21
C VAL A 359 31.56 -2.10 -12.78
N GLN A 360 32.66 -2.65 -12.29
CA GLN A 360 32.64 -3.91 -11.57
C GLN A 360 32.38 -3.64 -10.10
N LEU A 361 31.36 -4.27 -9.55
CA LEU A 361 31.07 -4.20 -8.13
C LEU A 361 31.74 -5.39 -7.43
N LEU A 362 32.52 -5.10 -6.39
CA LEU A 362 33.14 -6.09 -5.52
C LEU A 362 32.59 -5.90 -4.10
N HIS A 363 31.89 -6.89 -3.59
CA HIS A 363 31.42 -6.91 -2.21
C HIS A 363 32.27 -7.90 -1.42
N ASN A 364 32.91 -7.43 -0.34
CA ASN A 364 33.90 -8.18 0.42
C ASN A 364 34.96 -8.80 -0.51
N GLU A 365 35.44 -7.99 -1.48
CA GLU A 365 36.43 -8.38 -2.49
C GLU A 365 35.97 -9.48 -3.48
N HIS A 366 34.71 -9.91 -3.42
CA HIS A 366 34.11 -10.86 -4.36
C HIS A 366 33.29 -10.14 -5.44
N SER A 367 33.51 -10.52 -6.71
CA SER A 367 32.80 -9.94 -7.84
C SER A 367 31.31 -10.28 -7.81
N ILE A 368 30.46 -9.26 -7.83
CA ILE A 368 29.00 -9.42 -8.00
C ILE A 368 28.55 -9.12 -9.45
N GLY A 369 29.49 -8.73 -10.32
CA GLY A 369 29.28 -8.55 -11.76
C GLY A 369 29.68 -7.16 -12.27
N PHE A 370 29.52 -6.96 -13.58
CA PHE A 370 29.70 -5.69 -14.27
C PHE A 370 28.36 -5.04 -14.60
N MET A 371 28.30 -3.72 -14.53
CA MET A 371 27.20 -2.91 -15.04
C MET A 371 27.71 -1.67 -15.75
N ASN A 372 27.01 -1.22 -16.78
CA ASN A 372 27.26 0.09 -17.35
C ASN A 372 26.99 1.17 -16.30
N TRP A 373 27.85 2.20 -16.20
CA TRP A 373 27.70 3.23 -15.18
C TRP A 373 26.35 3.97 -15.27
N GLN A 374 25.89 4.32 -16.48
CA GLN A 374 24.60 4.97 -16.67
C GLN A 374 23.44 4.03 -16.29
N ALA A 375 23.56 2.73 -16.59
CA ALA A 375 22.56 1.75 -16.18
C ALA A 375 22.48 1.61 -14.65
N LEU A 376 23.62 1.61 -13.95
CA LEU A 376 23.64 1.60 -12.48
C LEU A 376 23.01 2.87 -11.90
N LYS A 377 23.31 4.05 -12.46
CA LYS A 377 22.66 5.31 -12.04
C LYS A 377 21.14 5.25 -12.23
N GLN A 378 20.69 4.75 -13.39
CA GLN A 378 19.26 4.58 -13.65
C GLN A 378 18.60 3.60 -12.68
N GLN A 379 19.23 2.45 -12.41
CA GLN A 379 18.73 1.48 -11.43
C GLN A 379 18.58 2.09 -10.03
N VAL A 380 19.58 2.85 -9.57
CA VAL A 380 19.48 3.52 -8.25
C VAL A 380 18.40 4.59 -8.26
N ALA A 381 18.27 5.37 -9.34
CA ALA A 381 17.22 6.37 -9.49
C ALA A 381 15.81 5.75 -9.45
N ASP A 382 15.59 4.63 -10.16
CA ASP A 382 14.32 3.90 -10.18
C ASP A 382 13.97 3.36 -8.78
N ARG A 383 14.98 2.87 -8.04
CA ARG A 383 14.80 2.41 -6.66
C ARG A 383 14.50 3.55 -5.70
N LEU A 384 15.17 4.70 -5.84
CA LEU A 384 14.85 5.90 -5.05
C LEU A 384 13.41 6.34 -5.27
N HIS A 385 12.97 6.36 -6.52
CA HIS A 385 11.60 6.66 -6.90
C HIS A 385 10.62 5.68 -6.25
N HIS A 386 10.87 4.37 -6.33
CA HIS A 386 10.08 3.35 -5.65
C HIS A 386 10.00 3.56 -4.12
N PHE A 387 11.12 3.83 -3.45
CA PHE A 387 11.13 4.04 -1.99
C PHE A 387 10.48 5.35 -1.56
N GLU A 388 10.50 6.38 -2.39
CA GLU A 388 9.73 7.60 -2.16
C GLU A 388 8.24 7.36 -2.30
N HIS A 389 7.83 6.57 -3.29
CA HIS A 389 6.43 6.18 -3.49
C HIS A 389 5.92 5.29 -2.36
N LEU A 390 6.75 4.37 -1.87
CA LEU A 390 6.45 3.57 -0.67
C LEU A 390 6.30 4.47 0.57
N ARG A 391 7.14 5.51 0.71
CA ARG A 391 7.01 6.51 1.80
C ARG A 391 5.65 7.21 1.73
N GLN A 392 5.22 7.61 0.54
CA GLN A 392 3.93 8.26 0.32
C GLN A 392 2.76 7.31 0.62
N LEU A 393 2.84 6.04 0.18
CA LEU A 393 1.85 5.00 0.47
C LEU A 393 1.68 4.78 1.99
N CYS A 394 2.76 4.76 2.74
CA CYS A 394 2.73 4.61 4.20
C CYS A 394 2.30 5.90 4.94
N ALA A 395 2.25 7.05 4.26
CA ALA A 395 1.83 8.32 4.84
C ALA A 395 0.33 8.59 4.68
N LEU A 396 -0.41 7.72 3.98
CA LEU A 396 -1.84 7.90 3.73
C LEU A 396 -2.66 7.67 5.00
N ASN A 397 -3.59 8.58 5.26
CA ASN A 397 -4.63 8.38 6.26
C ASN A 397 -5.81 7.62 5.65
N THR A 398 -5.88 6.32 5.91
CA THR A 398 -6.96 5.43 5.46
C THR A 398 -8.27 5.62 6.26
N MET A 399 -8.25 6.40 7.34
CA MET A 399 -9.40 6.58 8.24
C MET A 399 -10.26 7.81 7.89
N VAL A 400 -9.93 8.56 6.83
CA VAL A 400 -10.75 9.72 6.43
C VAL A 400 -12.15 9.27 6.02
N GLY A 401 -13.17 9.81 6.71
CA GLY A 401 -14.60 9.50 6.51
C GLY A 401 -15.19 8.46 7.48
N THR A 402 -14.39 7.97 8.44
CA THR A 402 -14.81 6.94 9.43
C THR A 402 -15.40 7.51 10.72
N ALA A 403 -15.50 8.83 10.83
CA ALA A 403 -16.12 9.56 11.95
C ALA A 403 -17.18 10.56 11.42
N PRO A 404 -18.04 11.12 12.29
CA PRO A 404 -18.93 12.21 11.88
C PRO A 404 -18.17 13.36 11.22
N ALA A 405 -18.77 13.97 10.21
CA ALA A 405 -18.20 15.07 9.45
C ALA A 405 -17.78 16.23 10.37
N ASN A 406 -16.59 16.79 10.13
CA ASN A 406 -16.07 17.97 10.82
C ASN A 406 -15.72 19.11 9.84
N THR A 407 -16.28 19.05 8.64
CA THR A 407 -16.12 20.07 7.59
C THR A 407 -16.98 21.31 7.88
N LYS A 408 -16.82 22.35 7.08
CA LYS A 408 -17.50 23.63 7.30
C LYS A 408 -19.03 23.53 7.17
N THR A 409 -19.54 22.67 6.29
CA THR A 409 -20.98 22.51 6.08
C THR A 409 -21.63 21.39 6.89
N ALA A 410 -20.86 20.69 7.74
CA ALA A 410 -21.38 19.62 8.58
C ALA A 410 -22.58 20.09 9.43
N GLY A 411 -23.66 19.31 9.41
CA GLY A 411 -24.90 19.56 10.12
C GLY A 411 -25.83 20.63 9.53
N LEU A 412 -25.51 21.23 8.38
CA LEU A 412 -26.35 22.26 7.75
C LEU A 412 -27.50 21.67 6.92
N PHE A 413 -27.27 20.53 6.25
CA PHE A 413 -28.21 19.95 5.30
C PHE A 413 -28.59 18.50 5.61
N GLY A 414 -27.63 17.71 6.07
CA GLY A 414 -27.79 16.28 6.28
C GLY A 414 -28.57 15.96 7.56
N LYS A 415 -29.12 14.74 7.61
CA LYS A 415 -29.75 14.19 8.82
C LYS A 415 -29.27 12.77 9.11
N GLY A 416 -28.53 12.61 10.21
CA GLY A 416 -28.13 11.28 10.69
C GLY A 416 -26.94 10.72 9.89
N SER A 417 -27.14 9.64 9.14
CA SER A 417 -26.07 8.91 8.45
C SER A 417 -25.44 9.67 7.27
N GLU A 418 -26.15 10.67 6.72
CA GLU A 418 -25.66 11.58 5.66
C GLU A 418 -24.47 12.43 6.15
N GLU A 419 -24.28 12.57 7.46
CA GLU A 419 -23.18 13.33 8.09
C GLU A 419 -21.93 12.46 8.34
N HIS A 420 -21.86 11.27 7.74
CA HIS A 420 -20.70 10.40 7.80
C HIS A 420 -20.12 10.20 6.40
N GLY A 421 -18.80 10.09 6.30
CA GLY A 421 -18.15 9.63 5.06
C GLY A 421 -18.57 8.22 4.65
N GLN A 422 -18.98 7.39 5.62
CA GLN A 422 -19.29 5.96 5.44
C GLN A 422 -18.14 5.16 4.81
N THR A 423 -16.91 5.63 5.01
CA THR A 423 -15.68 4.95 4.61
C THR A 423 -15.17 4.07 5.75
N LEU A 424 -14.08 3.35 5.49
CA LEU A 424 -13.41 2.46 6.43
C LEU A 424 -11.93 2.32 6.05
N PRO A 425 -11.04 2.01 7.02
CA PRO A 425 -9.67 1.67 6.71
C PRO A 425 -9.60 0.21 6.23
N ALA A 426 -9.01 -0.05 5.07
CA ALA A 426 -8.89 -1.42 4.57
C ALA A 426 -7.57 -1.73 3.87
N VAL A 427 -7.18 -2.99 3.97
CA VAL A 427 -6.19 -3.61 3.09
C VAL A 427 -6.90 -4.20 1.88
N LEU A 428 -6.48 -3.82 0.68
CA LEU A 428 -7.01 -4.31 -0.59
C LEU A 428 -6.00 -4.10 -1.71
N VAL A 429 -6.23 -4.72 -2.86
CA VAL A 429 -5.64 -4.28 -4.13
C VAL A 429 -6.64 -3.36 -4.86
N PRO A 430 -6.18 -2.42 -5.71
CA PRO A 430 -7.09 -1.52 -6.43
C PRO A 430 -8.14 -2.26 -7.26
N ASN A 431 -9.41 -2.06 -6.90
CA ASN A 431 -10.60 -2.69 -7.48
C ASN A 431 -10.59 -4.24 -7.37
N GLY A 432 -9.94 -4.80 -6.34
CA GLY A 432 -9.96 -6.23 -6.06
C GLY A 432 -11.31 -6.74 -5.57
N GLN A 433 -11.50 -8.06 -5.57
CA GLN A 433 -12.75 -8.70 -5.13
C GLN A 433 -13.01 -8.40 -3.65
N ASN A 434 -11.98 -8.61 -2.83
CA ASN A 434 -12.01 -8.43 -1.40
C ASN A 434 -11.34 -7.15 -0.94
N PHE A 435 -11.84 -6.62 0.17
CA PHE A 435 -11.02 -5.82 1.08
C PHE A 435 -11.17 -6.33 2.51
N TRP A 436 -10.15 -6.05 3.33
CA TRP A 436 -10.06 -6.50 4.71
C TRP A 436 -9.97 -5.31 5.64
N THR A 437 -10.93 -5.21 6.57
CA THR A 437 -11.08 -4.06 7.47
C THR A 437 -11.14 -4.52 8.92
N PRO A 438 -10.57 -3.77 9.89
CA PRO A 438 -10.94 -3.95 11.29
C PRO A 438 -12.45 -3.81 11.48
N GLN A 439 -13.00 -4.59 12.41
CA GLN A 439 -14.41 -4.54 12.77
C GLN A 439 -14.58 -3.97 14.18
N THR A 440 -15.42 -2.94 14.31
CA THR A 440 -15.92 -2.41 15.59
C THR A 440 -17.43 -2.62 15.75
N ARG A 441 -18.14 -2.92 14.65
CA ARG A 441 -19.59 -3.19 14.61
C ARG A 441 -19.88 -4.52 13.91
N ASP A 442 -20.54 -5.44 14.63
CA ASP A 442 -20.91 -6.78 14.15
C ASP A 442 -22.33 -6.78 13.58
N THR A 443 -22.52 -6.20 12.41
CA THR A 443 -23.81 -6.20 11.70
C THR A 443 -23.58 -5.99 10.20
N GLU A 444 -24.55 -6.43 9.40
CA GLU A 444 -24.71 -6.14 7.97
C GLU A 444 -25.83 -5.11 7.72
N GLN A 445 -26.43 -4.53 8.77
CA GLN A 445 -27.50 -3.56 8.64
C GLN A 445 -27.13 -2.36 7.78
N LYS A 446 -28.15 -1.88 7.05
CA LYS A 446 -28.05 -0.73 6.18
C LYS A 446 -27.43 0.48 6.90
N CYS A 447 -26.50 1.17 6.24
CA CYS A 447 -25.87 2.42 6.72
C CYS A 447 -25.01 2.26 8.00
N ILE A 448 -24.59 1.05 8.33
CA ILE A 448 -23.65 0.79 9.42
C ILE A 448 -22.39 0.17 8.85
N ALA A 449 -21.36 0.99 8.63
CA ALA A 449 -20.04 0.51 8.23
C ALA A 449 -19.45 -0.44 9.29
N PRO A 450 -18.62 -1.43 8.90
CA PRO A 450 -17.96 -2.34 9.83
C PRO A 450 -17.07 -1.66 10.89
N TYR A 451 -16.59 -0.44 10.60
CA TYR A 451 -15.63 0.30 11.42
C TYR A 451 -16.07 1.75 11.60
N TYR A 452 -15.98 2.24 12.84
CA TYR A 452 -16.03 3.68 13.15
C TYR A 452 -14.85 4.06 14.05
N TYR A 453 -14.15 5.14 13.71
CA TYR A 453 -12.98 5.62 14.46
C TYR A 453 -13.30 5.96 15.92
N THR A 454 -14.53 6.36 16.21
CA THR A 454 -14.94 6.71 17.59
C THR A 454 -15.16 5.49 18.49
N ASP A 455 -15.18 4.28 17.92
CA ASP A 455 -15.40 3.06 18.69
C ASP A 455 -14.12 2.61 19.40
N SER A 456 -14.26 2.14 20.64
CA SER A 456 -13.13 1.74 21.48
C SER A 456 -12.97 0.21 21.61
N LEU A 457 -13.79 -0.57 20.92
CA LEU A 457 -13.81 -2.03 21.00
C LEU A 457 -13.56 -2.66 19.65
N PHE A 458 -12.51 -3.46 19.56
CA PHE A 458 -12.15 -4.25 18.40
C PHE A 458 -12.80 -5.64 18.49
N GLN A 459 -13.38 -6.12 17.40
CA GLN A 459 -14.12 -7.40 17.35
C GLN A 459 -13.52 -8.44 16.40
N GLY A 460 -12.57 -8.03 15.54
CA GLY A 460 -11.91 -8.90 14.56
C GLY A 460 -11.51 -8.16 13.30
N ILE A 461 -11.00 -8.90 12.32
CA ILE A 461 -10.75 -8.41 10.96
C ILE A 461 -11.79 -9.05 10.03
N ARG A 462 -12.56 -8.21 9.34
CA ARG A 462 -13.63 -8.62 8.44
C ARG A 462 -13.15 -8.61 7.00
N ASN A 463 -13.36 -9.71 6.29
CA ASN A 463 -13.44 -9.70 4.84
C ASN A 463 -14.79 -9.09 4.47
N SER A 464 -14.79 -7.95 3.79
CA SER A 464 -15.98 -7.14 3.58
C SER A 464 -16.17 -6.79 2.11
N HIS A 465 -17.43 -6.68 1.73
CA HIS A 465 -17.90 -6.19 0.45
C HIS A 465 -18.86 -5.00 0.63
N TRP A 466 -18.70 -4.25 1.73
CA TRP A 466 -19.39 -3.00 1.95
C TRP A 466 -19.12 -2.04 0.78
N ILE A 467 -20.15 -1.35 0.31
CA ILE A 467 -20.00 -0.32 -0.71
C ILE A 467 -19.43 0.91 -0.01
N VAL A 468 -18.10 1.01 -0.03
CA VAL A 468 -17.35 2.04 0.70
C VAL A 468 -17.82 3.42 0.29
N GLY A 469 -18.15 4.24 1.28
CA GLY A 469 -18.72 5.56 1.06
C GLY A 469 -20.23 5.60 0.93
N GLY A 470 -20.90 4.47 0.67
CA GLY A 470 -22.35 4.40 0.50
C GLY A 470 -23.10 4.03 1.77
N CYS A 471 -24.43 4.15 1.72
CA CYS A 471 -25.34 3.82 2.83
C CYS A 471 -25.97 2.43 2.65
N THR A 472 -25.19 1.38 2.36
CA THR A 472 -25.71 0.08 1.87
C THR A 472 -25.66 -1.02 2.94
N GLN A 473 -25.85 -2.30 2.58
CA GLN A 473 -25.53 -3.47 3.43
C GLN A 473 -24.24 -4.12 2.91
N ASP A 474 -23.42 -4.67 3.81
CA ASP A 474 -22.30 -5.55 3.48
C ASP A 474 -22.81 -6.97 3.16
N TYR A 475 -22.08 -7.76 2.38
CA TYR A 475 -22.54 -9.07 1.93
C TYR A 475 -21.41 -10.05 1.73
N GLY A 476 -21.73 -11.36 1.69
CA GLY A 476 -20.73 -12.41 1.44
C GLY A 476 -19.57 -12.39 2.44
N SER A 477 -19.75 -11.74 3.58
CA SER A 477 -18.68 -11.29 4.45
C SER A 477 -18.50 -12.25 5.64
N PHE A 478 -17.29 -12.29 6.18
CA PHE A 478 -16.97 -13.05 7.39
C PHE A 478 -15.87 -12.35 8.19
N THR A 479 -15.81 -12.65 9.48
CA THR A 479 -14.88 -12.01 10.41
C THR A 479 -14.01 -13.03 11.11
N LEU A 480 -12.72 -12.70 11.19
CA LEU A 480 -11.70 -13.43 11.95
C LEU A 480 -11.44 -12.68 13.26
N ALA A 481 -11.92 -13.22 14.37
CA ALA A 481 -11.61 -12.73 15.70
C ALA A 481 -10.50 -13.57 16.34
N VAL A 482 -9.62 -12.90 17.08
CA VAL A 482 -8.46 -13.53 17.70
C VAL A 482 -8.42 -13.11 19.17
N LEU A 483 -8.32 -14.08 20.07
CA LEU A 483 -8.36 -13.84 21.51
C LEU A 483 -7.52 -14.86 22.27
N SER A 484 -7.03 -14.50 23.45
CA SER A 484 -6.27 -15.41 24.31
C SER A 484 -7.08 -15.84 25.54
N GLY A 485 -6.59 -16.88 26.21
CA GLY A 485 -7.15 -17.31 27.50
C GLY A 485 -8.43 -18.14 27.34
N GLN A 486 -9.60 -17.52 27.58
CA GLN A 486 -10.89 -18.21 27.52
C GLN A 486 -11.53 -18.05 26.14
N LEU A 487 -11.94 -19.18 25.54
CA LEU A 487 -12.71 -19.20 24.30
C LEU A 487 -14.03 -18.42 24.46
N ARG A 488 -14.24 -17.42 23.61
CA ARG A 488 -15.43 -16.57 23.58
C ARG A 488 -15.99 -16.53 22.16
N LEU A 489 -17.18 -17.09 21.99
CA LEU A 489 -17.77 -17.30 20.66
C LEU A 489 -18.59 -16.10 20.18
N LYS A 490 -19.23 -15.37 21.09
CA LYS A 490 -20.12 -14.26 20.73
C LYS A 490 -19.36 -12.95 20.48
N PRO A 491 -19.78 -12.14 19.48
CA PRO A 491 -19.16 -10.85 19.14
C PRO A 491 -19.00 -9.91 20.34
N GLU A 492 -20.05 -9.74 21.14
CA GLU A 492 -20.05 -8.89 22.31
C GLU A 492 -19.11 -9.39 23.43
N GLN A 493 -18.85 -10.70 23.47
CA GLN A 493 -17.95 -11.30 24.46
C GLN A 493 -16.48 -11.22 24.03
N ARG A 494 -16.20 -11.39 22.73
CA ARG A 494 -14.84 -11.33 22.17
C ARG A 494 -14.34 -9.90 21.96
N ALA A 495 -15.25 -8.91 21.91
CA ALA A 495 -14.90 -7.49 21.83
C ALA A 495 -13.86 -7.09 22.90
N THR A 496 -12.79 -6.42 22.47
CA THR A 496 -11.66 -6.09 23.33
C THR A 496 -11.19 -4.65 23.14
N PRO A 497 -10.77 -3.93 24.21
CA PRO A 497 -10.27 -2.58 24.08
C PRO A 497 -9.05 -2.49 23.16
N PHE A 498 -9.05 -1.50 22.28
CA PHE A 498 -7.92 -1.16 21.42
C PHE A 498 -7.72 0.36 21.38
N SER A 499 -6.61 0.80 20.79
CA SER A 499 -6.26 2.23 20.64
C SER A 499 -5.59 2.46 19.30
N HIS A 500 -5.92 3.58 18.64
CA HIS A 500 -5.28 3.98 17.38
C HIS A 500 -3.76 4.21 17.51
N GLN A 501 -3.24 4.43 18.73
CA GLN A 501 -1.79 4.52 18.99
C GLN A 501 -1.08 3.17 18.81
N GLN A 502 -1.85 2.09 18.80
CA GLN A 502 -1.38 0.70 18.63
C GLN A 502 -1.98 0.07 17.37
N GLU A 503 -2.53 0.89 16.48
CA GLU A 503 -3.12 0.51 15.21
C GLU A 503 -2.27 1.12 14.09
N ILE A 504 -1.96 0.30 13.09
CA ILE A 504 -1.32 0.73 11.85
C ILE A 504 -2.26 0.32 10.73
N SER A 505 -2.64 1.29 9.90
CA SER A 505 -3.47 1.04 8.73
C SER A 505 -2.86 1.69 7.51
N HIS A 506 -2.47 0.83 6.56
CA HIS A 506 -2.01 1.21 5.23
C HIS A 506 -2.79 0.41 4.19
N PRO A 507 -2.87 0.87 2.93
CA PRO A 507 -3.62 0.17 1.90
C PRO A 507 -3.16 -1.28 1.62
N HIS A 508 -1.91 -1.60 1.96
CA HIS A 508 -1.28 -2.91 1.73
C HIS A 508 -1.01 -3.72 3.02
N TYR A 509 -1.28 -3.16 4.20
CA TYR A 509 -0.94 -3.76 5.49
C TYR A 509 -1.75 -3.15 6.63
N TYR A 510 -2.26 -4.02 7.51
CA TYR A 510 -2.91 -3.62 8.75
C TYR A 510 -2.29 -4.35 9.94
N ALA A 511 -2.13 -3.65 11.06
CA ALA A 511 -1.73 -4.26 12.32
C ALA A 511 -2.40 -3.61 13.52
N VAL A 512 -2.70 -4.42 14.54
CA VAL A 512 -3.18 -3.95 15.83
C VAL A 512 -2.56 -4.75 16.96
N ARG A 513 -2.11 -4.05 18.00
CA ARG A 513 -1.73 -4.68 19.28
C ARG A 513 -2.92 -4.59 20.23
N LEU A 514 -3.24 -5.71 20.88
CA LEU A 514 -4.35 -5.86 21.82
C LEU A 514 -3.79 -6.23 23.20
N PRO A 515 -3.43 -5.24 24.05
CA PRO A 515 -2.75 -5.50 25.31
C PRO A 515 -3.53 -6.39 26.28
N LYS A 516 -4.87 -6.28 26.29
CA LYS A 516 -5.74 -7.12 27.12
C LYS A 516 -5.69 -8.59 26.70
N GLU A 517 -5.52 -8.84 25.40
CA GLU A 517 -5.39 -10.19 24.85
C GLU A 517 -3.94 -10.67 24.84
N HIS A 518 -2.95 -9.80 25.08
CA HIS A 518 -1.53 -10.13 24.93
C HIS A 518 -1.21 -10.66 23.51
N LEU A 519 -1.79 -10.03 22.49
CA LEU A 519 -1.65 -10.42 21.09
C LEU A 519 -1.31 -9.22 20.21
N LYS A 520 -0.49 -9.46 19.19
CA LYS A 520 -0.37 -8.61 18.00
C LYS A 520 -0.99 -9.34 16.81
N ILE A 521 -1.85 -8.65 16.07
CA ILE A 521 -2.49 -9.15 14.85
C ILE A 521 -1.96 -8.33 13.69
N GLU A 522 -1.56 -9.01 12.61
CA GLU A 522 -1.09 -8.38 11.37
C GLU A 522 -1.76 -9.07 10.18
N MET A 523 -2.08 -8.30 9.15
CA MET A 523 -2.73 -8.83 7.95
C MET A 523 -2.27 -8.09 6.68
N THR A 524 -2.11 -8.86 5.60
CA THR A 524 -1.99 -8.37 4.22
C THR A 524 -2.80 -9.28 3.30
N GLY A 525 -3.05 -8.87 2.05
CA GLY A 525 -3.85 -9.65 1.12
C GLY A 525 -3.77 -9.19 -0.33
N SER A 526 -4.25 -10.06 -1.21
CA SER A 526 -4.40 -9.90 -2.66
C SER A 526 -5.88 -9.67 -3.01
N SER A 527 -6.28 -9.85 -4.29
CA SER A 527 -7.67 -9.65 -4.71
C SER A 527 -8.62 -10.65 -4.02
N HIS A 528 -8.24 -11.92 -3.96
CA HIS A 528 -9.10 -13.02 -3.49
C HIS A 528 -8.68 -13.63 -2.16
N ALA A 529 -7.48 -13.29 -1.67
CA ALA A 529 -6.87 -13.98 -0.54
C ALA A 529 -6.20 -13.04 0.47
N ALA A 530 -5.90 -13.58 1.65
CA ALA A 530 -5.20 -12.89 2.71
C ALA A 530 -4.30 -13.82 3.51
N ILE A 531 -3.29 -13.24 4.13
CA ILE A 531 -2.44 -13.90 5.11
C ILE A 531 -2.44 -13.10 6.41
N PHE A 532 -2.60 -13.81 7.51
CA PHE A 532 -2.62 -13.28 8.86
C PHE A 532 -1.43 -13.81 9.63
N ARG A 533 -0.81 -12.92 10.41
CA ARG A 533 0.23 -13.24 11.37
C ARG A 533 -0.24 -12.85 12.76
N ILE A 534 -0.47 -13.85 13.60
CA ILE A 534 -0.95 -13.68 14.98
C ILE A 534 0.21 -13.97 15.94
N THR A 535 0.71 -12.96 16.63
CA THR A 535 1.87 -13.10 17.52
C THR A 535 1.45 -12.97 18.99
N PRO A 536 1.51 -14.05 19.78
CA PRO A 536 1.27 -13.99 21.22
C PRO A 536 2.42 -13.28 21.94
N GLU A 537 2.14 -12.53 22.99
CA GLU A 537 3.17 -11.91 23.85
C GLU A 537 3.52 -12.78 25.06
N GLN A 538 2.73 -13.82 25.30
CA GLN A 538 2.89 -14.80 26.37
C GLN A 538 2.48 -16.20 25.90
N ASP A 539 3.00 -17.22 26.57
CA ASP A 539 2.57 -18.60 26.37
C ASP A 539 1.11 -18.78 26.84
N GLY A 540 0.36 -19.62 26.12
CA GLY A 540 -0.99 -20.01 26.52
C GLY A 540 -1.93 -20.22 25.33
N PRO A 541 -3.20 -20.53 25.60
CA PRO A 541 -4.17 -20.80 24.54
C PRO A 541 -4.46 -19.53 23.72
N VAL A 542 -4.41 -19.69 22.40
CA VAL A 542 -4.82 -18.69 21.41
C VAL A 542 -5.97 -19.25 20.61
N HIS A 543 -7.09 -18.52 20.57
CA HIS A 543 -8.29 -18.91 19.87
C HIS A 543 -8.49 -18.03 18.63
N ILE A 544 -8.72 -18.68 17.51
CA ILE A 544 -9.10 -18.08 16.24
C ILE A 544 -10.56 -18.43 16.02
N VAL A 545 -11.44 -17.44 16.07
CA VAL A 545 -12.89 -17.60 15.89
C VAL A 545 -13.27 -16.97 14.57
N LEU A 546 -13.79 -17.79 13.66
CA LEU A 546 -14.35 -17.34 12.39
C LEU A 546 -15.87 -17.28 12.52
N ASN A 547 -16.46 -16.12 12.22
CA ASN A 547 -17.91 -15.95 12.17
C ASN A 547 -18.36 -15.49 10.78
N HIS A 548 -19.43 -16.08 10.28
CA HIS A 548 -20.16 -15.49 9.14
C HIS A 548 -20.98 -14.30 9.66
N ASN A 549 -21.01 -13.20 8.94
CA ASN A 549 -21.63 -11.95 9.41
C ASN A 549 -23.12 -11.82 9.03
N SER A 550 -23.77 -12.93 8.64
CA SER A 550 -25.15 -12.92 8.18
C SER A 550 -26.13 -12.53 9.29
N ASP A 551 -26.70 -11.33 9.21
CA ASP A 551 -27.74 -10.87 10.15
C ASP A 551 -29.02 -11.73 10.06
N GLU A 552 -29.25 -12.36 8.92
CA GLU A 552 -30.33 -13.34 8.67
C GLU A 552 -30.08 -14.70 9.35
N LYS A 553 -28.92 -14.88 9.98
CA LYS A 553 -28.48 -16.12 10.67
C LYS A 553 -28.51 -17.34 9.75
N VAL A 554 -28.20 -17.13 8.48
CA VAL A 554 -28.07 -18.17 7.46
C VAL A 554 -26.62 -18.24 6.99
N GLY A 555 -26.12 -19.46 6.92
CA GLY A 555 -24.76 -19.75 6.51
C GLY A 555 -24.40 -21.18 6.80
N TYR A 556 -23.19 -21.56 6.41
CA TYR A 556 -22.68 -22.89 6.67
C TYR A 556 -21.20 -22.81 7.01
N LEU A 557 -20.79 -23.65 7.96
CA LEU A 557 -19.42 -23.77 8.42
C LEU A 557 -19.08 -25.26 8.58
N GLN A 558 -17.90 -25.62 8.12
CA GLN A 558 -17.33 -26.95 8.27
C GLN A 558 -15.85 -26.83 8.61
N ILE A 559 -15.36 -27.76 9.43
CA ILE A 559 -13.93 -27.94 9.68
C ILE A 559 -13.49 -29.26 9.04
N ASP A 560 -12.40 -29.22 8.31
CA ASP A 560 -11.60 -30.39 7.96
C ASP A 560 -10.32 -30.41 8.81
N PRO A 561 -10.26 -31.26 9.86
CA PRO A 561 -9.09 -31.36 10.71
C PRO A 561 -7.85 -31.94 10.02
N GLN A 562 -8.01 -32.72 8.93
CA GLN A 562 -6.87 -33.33 8.22
C GLN A 562 -6.08 -32.28 7.45
N THR A 563 -6.81 -31.39 6.77
CA THR A 563 -6.23 -30.28 6.01
C THR A 563 -6.09 -29.00 6.83
N LYS A 564 -6.51 -29.01 8.11
CA LYS A 564 -6.52 -27.86 9.03
C LYS A 564 -7.25 -26.65 8.44
N THR A 565 -8.37 -26.91 7.78
CA THR A 565 -9.11 -25.92 7.00
C THR A 565 -10.52 -25.74 7.58
N ILE A 566 -10.92 -24.48 7.77
CA ILE A 566 -12.33 -24.10 7.94
C ILE A 566 -12.84 -23.70 6.58
N TYR A 567 -13.96 -24.24 6.15
CA TYR A 567 -14.71 -23.77 5.00
C TYR A 567 -16.05 -23.20 5.46
N GLY A 568 -16.52 -22.15 4.79
CA GLY A 568 -17.88 -21.68 4.97
C GLY A 568 -18.46 -20.97 3.75
N ARG A 569 -19.76 -20.68 3.87
CA ARG A 569 -20.51 -19.90 2.89
C ARG A 569 -21.54 -18.99 3.58
N ASN A 570 -21.69 -17.78 3.07
CA ASN A 570 -22.64 -16.77 3.52
C ASN A 570 -23.54 -16.33 2.34
N PRO A 571 -24.86 -16.63 2.36
CA PRO A 571 -25.78 -16.25 1.29
C PRO A 571 -25.94 -14.74 1.15
N VAL A 572 -25.93 -14.26 -0.09
CA VAL A 572 -26.04 -12.83 -0.41
C VAL A 572 -27.51 -12.43 -0.56
N HIS A 573 -27.88 -11.31 0.05
CA HIS A 573 -29.23 -10.75 0.01
C HIS A 573 -29.20 -9.31 -0.52
N ARG A 574 -30.29 -8.88 -1.15
CA ARG A 574 -30.40 -7.58 -1.84
C ARG A 574 -31.44 -6.67 -1.18
N ILE A 575 -30.98 -5.57 -0.57
CA ILE A 575 -31.86 -4.67 0.21
C ILE A 575 -32.35 -3.42 -0.52
N TYR A 576 -31.65 -2.94 -1.56
CA TYR A 576 -32.13 -1.79 -2.35
C TYR A 576 -33.22 -2.20 -3.35
N GLN A 577 -34.43 -2.36 -2.80
CA GLN A 577 -35.65 -2.86 -3.43
C GLN A 577 -35.51 -4.16 -4.23
N GLY A 578 -34.52 -4.97 -3.86
CA GLY A 578 -34.51 -6.43 -3.99
C GLY A 578 -35.25 -7.15 -2.84
N TRP A 579 -36.09 -6.43 -2.08
CA TRP A 579 -37.03 -6.93 -1.05
C TRP A 579 -36.44 -7.85 0.04
N GLY A 580 -35.12 -7.82 0.26
CA GLY A 580 -34.44 -8.75 1.17
C GLY A 580 -34.37 -10.18 0.62
N GLU A 581 -34.65 -10.37 -0.67
CA GLU A 581 -34.54 -11.65 -1.35
C GLU A 581 -33.06 -12.03 -1.54
N GLN A 582 -32.81 -13.32 -1.75
CA GLN A 582 -31.48 -13.82 -2.10
C GLN A 582 -31.05 -13.31 -3.49
N ALA A 583 -29.77 -13.02 -3.64
CA ALA A 583 -29.16 -12.62 -4.91
C ALA A 583 -28.85 -13.81 -5.84
N GLY A 584 -29.00 -15.05 -5.36
CA GLY A 584 -28.79 -16.27 -6.14
C GLY A 584 -27.38 -16.87 -6.06
N PHE A 585 -26.47 -16.26 -5.29
CA PHE A 585 -25.12 -16.77 -5.03
C PHE A 585 -24.71 -16.54 -3.57
N ASP A 586 -23.63 -17.19 -3.15
CA ASP A 586 -23.06 -17.10 -1.81
C ASP A 586 -21.64 -16.52 -1.86
N GLY A 587 -21.20 -15.87 -0.78
CA GLY A 587 -19.78 -15.67 -0.52
C GLY A 587 -19.19 -16.95 0.07
N HIS A 588 -18.31 -17.63 -0.65
CA HIS A 588 -17.57 -18.80 -0.19
C HIS A 588 -16.23 -18.38 0.37
N TYR A 589 -15.78 -19.01 1.45
CA TYR A 589 -14.49 -18.69 2.05
C TYR A 589 -13.86 -19.92 2.69
N LEU A 590 -12.53 -19.90 2.75
CA LEU A 590 -11.75 -20.88 3.49
C LEU A 590 -10.68 -20.19 4.33
N LEU A 591 -10.32 -20.82 5.44
CA LEU A 591 -9.24 -20.42 6.33
C LEU A 591 -8.39 -21.66 6.64
N LYS A 592 -7.11 -21.63 6.26
CA LYS A 592 -6.15 -22.72 6.46
C LYS A 592 -5.12 -22.33 7.52
N ALA A 593 -4.92 -23.22 8.48
CA ALA A 593 -3.88 -23.08 9.51
C ALA A 593 -2.68 -24.00 9.21
N TYR A 594 -1.48 -23.57 9.61
CA TYR A 594 -0.25 -24.33 9.41
C TYR A 594 0.26 -24.96 10.71
N ASP A 595 0.06 -24.27 11.83
CA ASP A 595 0.41 -24.69 13.19
C ASP A 595 -0.41 -25.90 13.70
N GLU A 596 0.04 -26.52 14.80
CA GLU A 596 -0.66 -27.63 15.44
C GLU A 596 -1.95 -27.14 16.13
N ILE A 597 -3.10 -27.68 15.71
CA ILE A 597 -4.40 -27.39 16.31
C ILE A 597 -4.57 -28.27 17.56
N LYS A 598 -4.79 -27.64 18.72
CA LYS A 598 -5.06 -28.32 20.00
C LYS A 598 -6.52 -28.65 20.22
N ASP A 599 -7.41 -27.77 19.76
CA ASP A 599 -8.85 -27.97 19.82
C ASP A 599 -9.53 -27.23 18.66
N CYS A 600 -10.69 -27.72 18.23
CA CYS A 600 -11.47 -27.08 17.19
C CYS A 600 -12.95 -27.44 17.35
N GLY A 601 -13.82 -26.58 16.84
CA GLY A 601 -15.25 -26.89 16.83
C GLY A 601 -16.06 -25.91 15.99
N VAL A 602 -17.33 -26.29 15.81
CA VAL A 602 -18.33 -25.50 15.09
C VAL A 602 -19.52 -25.33 16.02
N ASP A 603 -19.95 -24.08 16.19
CA ASP A 603 -21.24 -23.70 16.75
C ASP A 603 -22.12 -23.13 15.62
N SER A 604 -23.39 -22.89 15.91
CA SER A 604 -24.39 -22.40 14.95
C SER A 604 -23.95 -21.20 14.10
N LEU A 605 -23.14 -20.28 14.65
CA LEU A 605 -22.72 -19.05 13.97
C LEU A 605 -21.22 -18.91 13.72
N CYS A 606 -20.40 -19.77 14.32
CA CYS A 606 -18.95 -19.65 14.24
C CYS A 606 -18.23 -20.99 14.27
N ALA A 607 -17.01 -20.98 13.77
CA ALA A 607 -16.06 -22.08 13.87
C ALA A 607 -14.79 -21.57 14.55
N TRP A 608 -14.07 -22.42 15.27
CA TRP A 608 -12.83 -22.02 15.91
C TRP A 608 -11.71 -23.02 15.78
N PHE A 609 -10.49 -22.49 15.83
CA PHE A 609 -9.26 -23.22 16.12
C PHE A 609 -8.66 -22.70 17.42
N THR A 610 -8.11 -23.61 18.21
CA THR A 610 -7.34 -23.32 19.41
C THR A 610 -5.92 -23.84 19.21
N PHE A 611 -4.94 -22.98 19.47
CA PHE A 611 -3.51 -23.28 19.40
C PHE A 611 -2.89 -23.17 20.79
N GLU A 612 -1.80 -23.91 21.02
CA GLU A 612 -0.90 -23.65 22.14
C GLU A 612 0.07 -22.55 21.72
N GLY A 613 -0.31 -21.29 21.94
CA GLY A 613 0.50 -20.13 21.61
C GLY A 613 1.79 -20.10 22.41
N LYS A 614 2.88 -19.73 21.73
CA LYS A 614 4.19 -19.49 22.34
C LYS A 614 4.54 -18.03 22.22
N ALA A 615 5.06 -17.47 23.31
CA ALA A 615 5.45 -16.08 23.37
C ALA A 615 6.37 -15.76 22.19
N TYR A 616 5.93 -14.79 21.39
CA TYR A 616 6.59 -14.25 20.22
C TYR A 616 6.82 -15.20 19.04
N GLN A 617 6.15 -16.36 19.03
CA GLN A 617 6.12 -17.25 17.88
C GLN A 617 4.79 -17.02 17.13
N PRO A 618 4.83 -16.52 15.88
CA PRO A 618 3.62 -16.20 15.14
C PRO A 618 2.89 -17.46 14.70
N ILE A 619 1.57 -17.47 14.86
CA ILE A 619 0.65 -18.40 14.20
C ILE A 619 0.28 -17.81 12.84
N ILE A 620 0.44 -18.60 11.78
CA ILE A 620 0.15 -18.18 10.40
C ILE A 620 -1.16 -18.78 9.94
N LEU A 621 -2.05 -17.93 9.45
CA LEU A 621 -3.32 -18.32 8.83
C LEU A 621 -3.39 -17.73 7.44
N LYS A 622 -3.94 -18.48 6.49
CA LYS A 622 -4.21 -17.99 5.14
C LYS A 622 -5.68 -18.17 4.83
N ALA A 623 -6.29 -17.18 4.20
CA ALA A 623 -7.70 -17.21 3.81
C ALA A 623 -7.84 -16.91 2.32
N ALA A 624 -8.90 -17.43 1.71
CA ALA A 624 -9.32 -17.07 0.36
C ALA A 624 -10.83 -17.11 0.25
N THR A 625 -11.38 -16.35 -0.68
CA THR A 625 -12.82 -16.28 -0.95
C THR A 625 -13.12 -16.54 -2.43
N SER A 626 -14.39 -16.74 -2.73
CA SER A 626 -14.94 -16.81 -4.08
C SER A 626 -16.44 -16.54 -4.04
N PHE A 627 -16.96 -15.87 -5.07
CA PHE A 627 -18.41 -15.74 -5.28
C PHE A 627 -19.00 -16.88 -6.11
N THR A 628 -18.21 -17.88 -6.50
CA THR A 628 -18.67 -18.99 -7.35
C THR A 628 -19.00 -20.24 -6.54
N ASN A 629 -18.01 -20.82 -5.86
CA ASN A 629 -18.13 -22.04 -5.08
C ASN A 629 -16.84 -22.31 -4.28
N GLN A 630 -16.85 -23.39 -3.49
CA GLN A 630 -15.68 -23.86 -2.74
C GLN A 630 -14.45 -24.09 -3.63
N GLN A 631 -14.61 -24.70 -4.82
CA GLN A 631 -13.50 -24.99 -5.71
C GLN A 631 -12.88 -23.70 -6.28
N GLY A 632 -13.68 -22.67 -6.51
CA GLY A 632 -13.22 -21.32 -6.84
C GLY A 632 -12.33 -20.75 -5.73
N ALA A 633 -12.77 -20.81 -4.47
CA ALA A 633 -11.99 -20.35 -3.32
C ALA A 633 -10.65 -21.12 -3.17
N GLU A 634 -10.66 -22.44 -3.41
CA GLU A 634 -9.45 -23.28 -3.41
C GLU A 634 -8.46 -22.90 -4.53
N LYS A 635 -8.94 -22.58 -5.74
CA LYS A 635 -8.09 -22.11 -6.85
C LYS A 635 -7.51 -20.73 -6.57
N ASN A 636 -8.31 -19.81 -6.06
CA ASN A 636 -7.88 -18.48 -5.64
C ASN A 636 -6.77 -18.61 -4.56
N PHE A 637 -6.97 -19.48 -3.57
CA PHE A 637 -5.97 -19.78 -2.54
C PHE A 637 -4.65 -20.29 -3.12
N ALA A 638 -4.71 -21.33 -3.96
CA ALA A 638 -3.54 -21.95 -4.56
C ALA A 638 -2.73 -20.97 -5.42
N THR A 639 -3.42 -20.05 -6.11
CA THR A 639 -2.81 -19.09 -7.03
C THR A 639 -2.21 -17.89 -6.30
N GLU A 640 -2.91 -17.32 -5.32
CA GLU A 640 -2.56 -16.01 -4.78
C GLU A 640 -1.81 -16.06 -3.44
N VAL A 641 -2.01 -17.09 -2.61
CA VAL A 641 -1.49 -17.07 -1.23
C VAL A 641 -0.73 -18.33 -0.83
N GLU A 642 -1.01 -19.51 -1.40
CA GLU A 642 -0.46 -20.78 -0.86
C GLU A 642 1.08 -20.82 -0.85
N ALA A 643 1.71 -20.44 -1.95
CA ALA A 643 3.17 -20.52 -2.12
C ALA A 643 3.95 -19.32 -1.55
N PHE A 644 3.25 -18.26 -1.10
CA PHE A 644 3.87 -16.99 -0.71
C PHE A 644 3.89 -16.81 0.82
N ASP A 645 4.91 -16.13 1.33
CA ASP A 645 4.98 -15.68 2.72
C ASP A 645 4.31 -14.30 2.91
N PHE A 646 4.28 -13.84 4.17
CA PHE A 646 3.60 -12.61 4.54
C PHE A 646 4.23 -11.39 3.85
N GLU A 647 5.56 -11.31 3.91
CA GLU A 647 6.34 -10.20 3.37
C GLU A 647 6.22 -10.11 1.84
N THR A 648 6.18 -11.25 1.14
CA THR A 648 6.00 -11.29 -0.32
C THR A 648 4.66 -10.71 -0.74
N ILE A 649 3.56 -11.13 -0.11
CA ILE A 649 2.22 -10.61 -0.42
C ILE A 649 2.15 -9.12 -0.07
N MET A 650 2.69 -8.71 1.08
CA MET A 650 2.74 -7.31 1.49
C MET A 650 3.46 -6.43 0.45
N ALA A 651 4.61 -6.88 -0.07
CA ALA A 651 5.36 -6.18 -1.09
C ALA A 651 4.64 -6.13 -2.44
N GLN A 652 4.00 -7.22 -2.86
CA GLN A 652 3.21 -7.27 -4.10
C GLN A 652 2.00 -6.33 -4.04
N THR A 653 1.29 -6.29 -2.91
CA THR A 653 0.15 -5.39 -2.72
C THR A 653 0.61 -3.94 -2.62
N ALA A 654 1.73 -3.66 -1.97
CA ALA A 654 2.34 -2.32 -1.96
C ALA A 654 2.70 -1.85 -3.38
N GLN A 655 3.28 -2.71 -4.21
CA GLN A 655 3.64 -2.38 -5.58
C GLN A 655 2.41 -2.03 -6.42
N GLN A 656 1.31 -2.78 -6.32
CA GLN A 656 0.06 -2.47 -7.03
C GLN A 656 -0.51 -1.10 -6.64
N TRP A 657 -0.37 -0.72 -5.37
CA TRP A 657 -0.75 0.62 -4.91
C TRP A 657 0.16 1.71 -5.43
N ILE A 658 1.48 1.49 -5.40
CA ILE A 658 2.45 2.43 -6.01
C ILE A 658 2.09 2.66 -7.47
N ASP A 659 1.86 1.59 -8.24
CA ASP A 659 1.50 1.70 -9.66
C ASP A 659 0.19 2.49 -9.85
N ARG A 660 -0.82 2.27 -8.99
CA ARG A 660 -2.10 3.01 -9.05
C ARG A 660 -1.94 4.48 -8.69
N LEU A 661 -1.30 4.81 -7.57
CA LEU A 661 -1.16 6.20 -7.11
C LEU A 661 -0.33 7.02 -8.11
N HIS A 662 0.70 6.41 -8.68
CA HIS A 662 1.62 7.07 -9.61
C HIS A 662 1.15 7.01 -11.07
N THR A 663 -0.12 6.68 -11.31
CA THR A 663 -0.83 7.15 -12.51
C THR A 663 -0.96 8.68 -12.52
N ILE A 664 -0.94 9.31 -11.33
CA ILE A 664 -0.90 10.76 -11.14
C ILE A 664 0.19 11.15 -10.14
N ASP A 665 1.29 11.72 -10.62
CA ASP A 665 2.32 12.30 -9.75
C ASP A 665 1.96 13.75 -9.42
N VAL A 666 2.02 14.12 -8.13
CA VAL A 666 1.83 15.49 -7.67
C VAL A 666 3.06 15.99 -6.92
N GLU A 667 3.50 17.21 -7.22
CA GLU A 667 4.68 17.83 -6.60
C GLU A 667 4.27 19.15 -5.93
N ASP A 668 4.53 19.26 -4.63
CA ASP A 668 4.34 20.48 -3.83
C ASP A 668 5.19 20.44 -2.56
N SER A 669 5.52 21.60 -2.02
CA SER A 669 6.16 21.75 -0.71
C SER A 669 5.27 21.31 0.47
N ASN A 670 3.94 21.32 0.31
CA ASN A 670 2.97 20.94 1.33
C ASN A 670 2.67 19.43 1.25
N THR A 671 3.40 18.64 2.02
CA THR A 671 3.24 17.19 2.07
C THR A 671 1.88 16.73 2.59
N ALA A 672 1.22 17.50 3.46
CA ALA A 672 -0.13 17.15 3.94
C ALA A 672 -1.16 17.17 2.81
N ARG A 673 -1.04 18.12 1.87
CA ARG A 673 -1.89 18.18 0.67
C ARG A 673 -1.65 16.99 -0.27
N ILE A 674 -0.39 16.56 -0.40
CA ILE A 674 -0.02 15.37 -1.18
C ILE A 674 -0.66 14.12 -0.56
N ASN A 675 -0.53 13.93 0.76
CA ASN A 675 -1.11 12.80 1.47
C ASN A 675 -2.63 12.76 1.33
N GLN A 676 -3.30 13.91 1.49
CA GLN A 676 -4.76 14.02 1.32
C GLN A 676 -5.21 13.63 -0.09
N PHE A 677 -4.45 14.01 -1.13
CA PHE A 677 -4.72 13.66 -2.52
C PHE A 677 -4.60 12.16 -2.78
N TYR A 678 -3.52 11.53 -2.34
CA TYR A 678 -3.36 10.10 -2.48
C TYR A 678 -4.34 9.31 -1.60
N GLY A 679 -4.75 9.84 -0.45
CA GLY A 679 -5.86 9.29 0.35
C GLY A 679 -7.21 9.32 -0.41
N ALA A 680 -7.48 10.36 -1.18
CA ALA A 680 -8.66 10.40 -2.06
C ALA A 680 -8.56 9.39 -3.21
N LEU A 681 -7.39 9.26 -3.85
CA LEU A 681 -7.17 8.24 -4.88
C LEU A 681 -7.30 6.80 -4.35
N TYR A 682 -6.91 6.57 -3.09
CA TYR A 682 -7.14 5.30 -2.39
C TYR A 682 -8.64 4.98 -2.31
N ARG A 683 -9.47 5.94 -1.86
CA ARG A 683 -10.92 5.77 -1.79
C ARG A 683 -11.57 5.59 -3.17
N CYS A 684 -11.05 6.27 -4.19
CA CYS A 684 -11.44 6.07 -5.60
C CYS A 684 -11.09 4.68 -6.15
N SER A 685 -10.45 3.80 -5.40
CA SER A 685 -9.93 2.53 -5.90
C SER A 685 -10.60 1.30 -5.28
N PHE A 686 -11.73 1.47 -4.59
CA PHE A 686 -12.53 0.35 -4.06
C PHE A 686 -13.50 -0.23 -5.09
N LEU A 687 -14.26 0.64 -5.77
CA LEU A 687 -15.41 0.26 -6.59
C LEU A 687 -15.34 0.84 -8.00
N PRO A 688 -15.90 0.17 -9.02
CA PRO A 688 -16.48 -1.18 -9.01
C PRO A 688 -15.47 -2.26 -8.60
N ARG A 689 -15.93 -3.33 -7.93
CA ARG A 689 -15.06 -4.43 -7.47
C ARG A 689 -15.05 -5.58 -8.46
N GLU A 690 -13.95 -6.31 -8.51
CA GLU A 690 -13.90 -7.60 -9.20
C GLU A 690 -14.89 -8.59 -8.56
N MET A 691 -15.54 -9.41 -9.39
CA MET A 691 -16.52 -10.42 -9.00
C MET A 691 -16.17 -11.80 -9.56
N SER A 692 -15.23 -11.87 -10.51
CA SER A 692 -14.68 -13.12 -11.07
C SER A 692 -13.57 -13.70 -10.20
N ASP A 693 -13.43 -15.02 -10.20
CA ASP A 693 -12.27 -15.73 -9.65
C ASP A 693 -11.05 -15.65 -10.60
N VAL A 694 -9.89 -16.13 -10.16
CA VAL A 694 -8.63 -16.11 -10.95
C VAL A 694 -8.72 -16.87 -12.29
N ASP A 695 -9.66 -17.81 -12.44
CA ASP A 695 -9.92 -18.53 -13.69
C ASP A 695 -11.00 -17.85 -14.57
N GLY A 696 -11.48 -16.68 -14.15
CA GLY A 696 -12.50 -15.89 -14.81
C GLY A 696 -13.93 -16.37 -14.55
N ALA A 697 -14.16 -17.40 -13.73
CA ALA A 697 -15.51 -17.83 -13.38
C ALA A 697 -16.20 -16.78 -12.50
N TYR A 698 -17.50 -16.55 -12.70
CA TYR A 698 -18.28 -15.57 -11.93
C TYR A 698 -19.75 -16.00 -11.81
N PRO A 699 -20.49 -15.55 -10.78
CA PRO A 699 -21.95 -15.72 -10.75
C PRO A 699 -22.60 -14.83 -11.81
N LYS A 700 -23.49 -15.39 -12.64
CA LYS A 700 -24.22 -14.61 -13.65
C LYS A 700 -25.12 -13.56 -13.01
N PHE A 701 -25.20 -12.40 -13.65
CA PHE A 701 -26.01 -11.29 -13.21
C PHE A 701 -27.50 -11.68 -13.07
N ALA A 702 -28.11 -11.32 -11.94
CA ALA A 702 -29.51 -11.57 -11.55
C ALA A 702 -29.97 -13.04 -11.43
N ASP A 703 -29.25 -14.00 -12.02
CA ASP A 703 -29.57 -15.43 -11.99
C ASP A 703 -28.73 -16.22 -10.95
N GLY A 704 -27.48 -15.80 -10.72
CA GLY A 704 -26.59 -16.41 -9.73
C GLY A 704 -25.96 -17.74 -10.13
N SER A 705 -26.39 -18.40 -11.22
CA SER A 705 -25.68 -19.58 -11.72
C SER A 705 -24.27 -19.23 -12.20
N ILE A 706 -23.35 -20.19 -12.11
CA ILE A 706 -21.94 -19.91 -12.38
C ILE A 706 -21.67 -19.94 -13.88
N GLN A 707 -21.11 -18.85 -14.39
CA GLN A 707 -20.53 -18.78 -15.72
C GLN A 707 -19.06 -19.19 -15.64
N HIS A 708 -18.69 -20.19 -16.44
CA HIS A 708 -17.30 -20.53 -16.68
C HIS A 708 -16.90 -20.02 -18.06
N PRO A 709 -15.96 -19.09 -18.18
CA PRO A 709 -15.46 -18.71 -19.49
C PRO A 709 -14.79 -19.90 -20.18
N SER A 710 -14.91 -19.97 -21.52
CA SER A 710 -14.20 -20.98 -22.32
C SER A 710 -12.70 -20.82 -22.11
N PRO A 711 -11.86 -21.87 -22.06
CA PRO A 711 -10.41 -21.72 -21.86
C PRO A 711 -9.76 -20.94 -23.03
N ALA A 712 -9.78 -19.61 -22.96
CA ALA A 712 -9.04 -18.71 -23.81
C ALA A 712 -7.82 -18.20 -23.01
N THR A 713 -6.83 -17.66 -23.72
CA THR A 713 -5.62 -17.14 -23.08
C THR A 713 -5.85 -15.81 -22.34
N HIS A 714 -7.02 -15.17 -22.49
CA HIS A 714 -7.38 -13.94 -21.80
C HIS A 714 -8.91 -13.76 -21.70
N HIS A 715 -9.41 -13.48 -20.49
CA HIS A 715 -10.80 -13.12 -20.21
C HIS A 715 -10.84 -11.74 -19.55
N PRO A 716 -11.74 -10.84 -19.99
CA PRO A 716 -12.01 -9.59 -19.27
C PRO A 716 -12.38 -9.88 -17.82
N THR A 717 -11.86 -9.12 -16.87
CA THR A 717 -12.27 -9.22 -15.47
C THR A 717 -13.75 -8.80 -15.34
N TYR A 718 -14.56 -9.60 -14.64
CA TYR A 718 -15.97 -9.25 -14.41
C TYR A 718 -16.10 -8.38 -13.17
N TYR A 719 -16.72 -7.21 -13.31
CA TYR A 719 -16.90 -6.22 -12.25
C TYR A 719 -18.36 -6.10 -11.81
N GLY A 720 -18.58 -5.74 -10.54
CA GLY A 720 -19.90 -5.50 -9.94
C GLY A 720 -19.93 -4.29 -9.00
N ASP A 721 -21.09 -4.06 -8.39
CA ASP A 721 -21.38 -2.95 -7.46
C ASP A 721 -21.14 -1.56 -8.05
N PHE A 722 -21.84 -1.27 -9.15
CA PHE A 722 -21.75 0.02 -9.81
C PHE A 722 -22.74 1.02 -9.18
N SER A 723 -22.24 1.90 -8.31
CA SER A 723 -22.97 3.01 -7.69
C SER A 723 -23.24 4.14 -8.71
N MET A 724 -24.10 3.85 -9.68
CA MET A 724 -24.11 4.55 -10.98
C MET A 724 -24.78 5.91 -10.98
N TRP A 725 -25.60 6.24 -9.98
CA TRP A 725 -26.10 7.61 -9.84
C TRP A 725 -25.03 8.56 -9.30
N ASP A 726 -23.97 8.03 -8.71
CA ASP A 726 -22.87 8.81 -8.13
C ASP A 726 -21.71 8.83 -9.11
N THR A 727 -21.21 7.64 -9.42
CA THR A 727 -19.88 7.42 -9.99
C THR A 727 -19.74 7.77 -11.47
N TYR A 728 -20.82 7.99 -12.22
CA TYR A 728 -20.72 8.46 -13.62
C TYR A 728 -20.19 9.90 -13.71
N ARG A 729 -20.36 10.68 -12.65
CA ARG A 729 -20.07 12.12 -12.62
C ARG A 729 -18.57 12.38 -12.66
N ALA A 730 -17.80 11.65 -11.85
CA ALA A 730 -16.36 11.83 -11.75
C ALA A 730 -15.57 10.52 -11.69
N LEU A 731 -16.01 9.50 -10.94
CA LEU A 731 -15.19 8.30 -10.73
C LEU A 731 -14.91 7.52 -12.03
N HIS A 732 -15.95 7.18 -12.81
CA HIS A 732 -15.76 6.49 -14.08
C HIS A 732 -15.00 7.35 -15.10
N PRO A 733 -15.28 8.66 -15.24
CA PRO A 733 -14.42 9.57 -16.00
C PRO A 733 -12.95 9.56 -15.56
N LEU A 734 -12.65 9.43 -14.26
CA LEU A 734 -11.28 9.31 -13.75
C LEU A 734 -10.63 8.01 -14.23
N TYR A 735 -11.33 6.88 -14.20
CA TYR A 735 -10.81 5.59 -14.69
C TYR A 735 -10.46 5.61 -16.18
N THR A 736 -11.17 6.39 -17.01
CA THR A 736 -10.79 6.54 -18.42
C THR A 736 -9.40 7.18 -18.63
N LEU A 737 -8.87 7.85 -17.60
CA LEU A 737 -7.55 8.46 -17.56
C LEU A 737 -6.52 7.56 -16.87
N ILE A 738 -6.84 7.07 -15.67
CA ILE A 738 -5.85 6.40 -14.80
C ILE A 738 -5.82 4.87 -14.93
N ALA A 739 -6.88 4.25 -15.46
CA ALA A 739 -7.01 2.80 -15.55
C ALA A 739 -7.83 2.36 -16.78
N PRO A 740 -7.42 2.75 -18.00
CA PRO A 740 -8.20 2.54 -19.24
C PRO A 740 -8.54 1.07 -19.53
N ASP A 741 -7.64 0.11 -19.26
CA ASP A 741 -7.94 -1.32 -19.44
C ASP A 741 -9.02 -1.80 -18.46
N LYS A 742 -8.92 -1.42 -17.17
CA LYS A 742 -9.98 -1.71 -16.18
C LYS A 742 -11.29 -1.02 -16.54
N ALA A 743 -11.24 0.21 -17.05
CA ALA A 743 -12.43 0.90 -17.53
C ALA A 743 -13.11 0.12 -18.67
N ALA A 744 -12.34 -0.50 -19.57
CA ALA A 744 -12.89 -1.34 -20.63
C ALA A 744 -13.57 -2.61 -20.08
N ASP A 745 -12.93 -3.31 -19.14
CA ASP A 745 -13.48 -4.48 -18.47
C ASP A 745 -14.77 -4.15 -17.68
N MET A 746 -14.80 -2.99 -17.02
CA MET A 746 -15.99 -2.45 -16.35
C MET A 746 -17.13 -2.22 -17.34
N MET A 747 -16.85 -1.62 -18.51
CA MET A 747 -17.87 -1.43 -19.54
C MET A 747 -18.34 -2.76 -20.12
N GLN A 748 -17.42 -3.69 -20.37
CA GLN A 748 -17.75 -5.04 -20.83
C GLN A 748 -18.63 -5.77 -19.81
N SER A 749 -18.40 -5.56 -18.50
CA SER A 749 -19.24 -6.13 -17.44
C SER A 749 -20.68 -5.62 -17.51
N LEU A 750 -20.90 -4.33 -17.74
CA LEU A 750 -22.26 -3.79 -17.95
C LEU A 750 -22.95 -4.39 -19.20
N VAL A 751 -22.20 -4.62 -20.28
CA VAL A 751 -22.70 -5.31 -21.48
C VAL A 751 -23.03 -6.78 -21.19
N THR A 752 -22.22 -7.45 -20.40
CA THR A 752 -22.48 -8.82 -19.93
C THR A 752 -23.75 -8.86 -19.08
N MET A 753 -23.92 -7.93 -18.13
CA MET A 753 -25.15 -7.82 -17.33
C MET A 753 -26.40 -7.66 -18.20
N TYR A 754 -26.32 -6.86 -19.27
CA TYR A 754 -27.41 -6.76 -20.25
C TYR A 754 -27.67 -8.09 -20.97
N THR A 755 -26.62 -8.78 -21.41
CA THR A 755 -26.74 -10.04 -22.13
C THR A 755 -27.35 -11.14 -21.27
N GLU A 756 -27.05 -11.14 -19.97
CA GLU A 756 -27.52 -12.14 -19.01
C GLU A 756 -28.92 -11.81 -18.44
N GLY A 757 -29.16 -10.55 -18.06
CA GLY A 757 -30.42 -10.11 -17.44
C GLY A 757 -31.47 -9.55 -18.42
N GLY A 758 -31.09 -9.25 -19.66
CA GLY A 758 -31.96 -8.75 -20.72
C GLY A 758 -32.26 -7.25 -20.69
N TRP A 759 -31.84 -6.52 -19.66
CA TRP A 759 -31.94 -5.06 -19.52
C TRP A 759 -30.63 -4.47 -19.00
N LEU A 760 -30.24 -3.29 -19.48
CA LEU A 760 -29.10 -2.60 -18.90
C LEU A 760 -29.51 -2.12 -17.49
N PRO A 761 -28.78 -2.49 -16.43
CA PRO A 761 -29.14 -2.12 -15.07
C PRO A 761 -28.96 -0.61 -14.84
N ILE A 762 -29.62 -0.08 -13.80
CA ILE A 762 -29.49 1.34 -13.42
C ILE A 762 -28.43 1.52 -12.33
N PHE A 763 -28.51 0.76 -11.24
CA PHE A 763 -27.54 0.73 -10.13
C PHE A 763 -27.33 -0.73 -9.71
N PRO A 764 -26.54 -1.51 -10.48
CA PRO A 764 -26.34 -2.92 -10.16
C PRO A 764 -25.48 -3.10 -8.91
N CYS A 765 -26.04 -3.73 -7.87
CA CYS A 765 -25.36 -4.12 -6.63
C CYS A 765 -25.74 -5.54 -6.24
N TRP A 766 -24.87 -6.21 -5.49
CA TRP A 766 -25.05 -7.64 -5.16
C TRP A 766 -25.25 -8.49 -6.42
N ASN A 767 -24.58 -8.11 -7.51
CA ASN A 767 -24.69 -8.73 -8.82
C ASN A 767 -26.14 -8.94 -9.32
N SER A 768 -27.04 -8.01 -9.01
CA SER A 768 -28.46 -8.09 -9.38
C SER A 768 -29.01 -6.71 -9.76
N TYR A 769 -30.21 -6.71 -10.35
CA TYR A 769 -30.98 -5.49 -10.52
C TYR A 769 -31.38 -4.92 -9.14
N THR A 770 -31.31 -3.61 -9.03
CA THR A 770 -31.85 -2.86 -7.89
C THR A 770 -32.83 -1.79 -8.40
N ALA A 771 -33.65 -1.23 -7.51
CA ALA A 771 -34.49 -0.08 -7.84
C ALA A 771 -33.98 1.24 -7.20
N ALA A 772 -32.71 1.25 -6.82
CA ALA A 772 -31.96 2.46 -6.52
C ALA A 772 -31.09 2.82 -7.75
N MET A 773 -30.51 4.00 -7.86
CA MET A 773 -31.15 5.27 -7.49
C MET A 773 -32.06 5.71 -8.66
N ILE A 774 -31.91 6.91 -9.22
CA ILE A 774 -32.65 7.39 -10.39
C ILE A 774 -31.76 7.48 -11.65
N GLY A 775 -32.34 7.86 -12.79
CA GLY A 775 -31.61 8.02 -14.06
C GLY A 775 -31.39 6.72 -14.83
N ASP A 776 -30.50 6.77 -15.82
CA ASP A 776 -30.03 5.68 -16.69
C ASP A 776 -28.52 5.83 -16.95
N HIS A 777 -27.77 6.04 -15.86
CA HIS A 777 -26.37 6.48 -15.90
C HIS A 777 -25.36 5.40 -16.33
N CYS A 778 -25.74 4.12 -16.30
CA CYS A 778 -24.99 3.07 -17.01
C CYS A 778 -24.85 3.40 -18.50
N SER A 779 -25.89 3.96 -19.11
CA SER A 779 -25.83 4.43 -20.50
C SER A 779 -24.87 5.62 -20.65
N ALA A 780 -24.82 6.51 -19.66
CA ALA A 780 -23.91 7.65 -19.65
C ALA A 780 -22.44 7.23 -19.61
N VAL A 781 -22.05 6.28 -18.76
CA VAL A 781 -20.66 5.80 -18.68
C VAL A 781 -20.23 4.99 -19.90
N LEU A 782 -21.12 4.17 -20.48
CA LEU A 782 -20.84 3.45 -21.73
C LEU A 782 -20.58 4.43 -22.88
N ALA A 783 -21.40 5.48 -22.97
CA ALA A 783 -21.19 6.56 -23.93
C ALA A 783 -19.90 7.32 -23.64
N ASP A 784 -19.61 7.68 -22.39
CA ASP A 784 -18.39 8.42 -21.98
C ASP A 784 -17.11 7.65 -22.31
N ALA A 785 -17.05 6.38 -21.94
CA ALA A 785 -15.94 5.49 -22.26
C ALA A 785 -15.71 5.43 -23.78
N TYR A 786 -16.79 5.28 -24.55
CA TYR A 786 -16.70 5.37 -26.00
C TYR A 786 -16.23 6.76 -26.44
N ILE A 787 -16.86 7.87 -26.10
CA ILE A 787 -16.40 9.18 -26.60
C ILE A 787 -14.93 9.47 -26.23
N LYS A 788 -14.43 8.96 -25.10
CA LYS A 788 -13.04 9.14 -24.64
C LYS A 788 -12.02 8.09 -25.13
N GLY A 789 -12.39 7.26 -26.09
CA GLY A 789 -11.45 6.35 -26.77
C GLY A 789 -11.27 4.97 -26.12
N ILE A 790 -12.05 4.61 -25.10
CA ILE A 790 -12.11 3.24 -24.59
C ILE A 790 -13.01 2.43 -25.53
N ARG A 791 -12.45 1.43 -26.22
CA ARG A 791 -13.16 0.65 -27.26
C ARG A 791 -13.14 -0.86 -27.04
N ASN A 792 -12.41 -1.33 -26.04
CA ASN A 792 -12.18 -2.76 -25.81
C ASN A 792 -13.37 -3.41 -25.06
N PHE A 793 -14.58 -3.17 -25.55
CA PHE A 793 -15.83 -3.80 -25.10
C PHE A 793 -16.81 -3.87 -26.29
N ASP A 794 -17.83 -4.72 -26.23
CA ASP A 794 -18.85 -4.83 -27.29
C ASP A 794 -19.79 -3.61 -27.27
N TYR A 795 -19.34 -2.53 -27.90
CA TYR A 795 -20.06 -1.25 -27.96
C TYR A 795 -21.31 -1.27 -28.85
N GLU A 796 -21.42 -2.21 -29.79
CA GLU A 796 -22.65 -2.39 -30.58
C GLU A 796 -23.74 -3.02 -29.70
N LYS A 797 -23.38 -4.05 -28.92
CA LYS A 797 -24.29 -4.64 -27.92
C LYS A 797 -24.61 -3.63 -26.81
N ALA A 798 -23.63 -2.82 -26.39
CA ALA A 798 -23.88 -1.71 -25.46
C ALA A 798 -24.94 -0.74 -26.02
N TYR A 799 -24.82 -0.33 -27.28
CA TYR A 799 -25.79 0.54 -27.92
C TYR A 799 -27.19 -0.09 -28.00
N GLU A 800 -27.28 -1.38 -28.33
CA GLU A 800 -28.54 -2.14 -28.30
C GLU A 800 -29.21 -2.05 -26.92
N ALA A 801 -28.43 -2.25 -25.85
CA ALA A 801 -28.88 -2.17 -24.47
C ALA A 801 -29.37 -0.77 -24.09
N MET A 802 -28.57 0.25 -24.39
CA MET A 802 -28.86 1.66 -24.12
C MET A 802 -30.12 2.12 -24.86
N ARG A 803 -30.24 1.75 -26.13
CA ARG A 803 -31.42 2.04 -26.95
C ARG A 803 -32.67 1.40 -26.36
N LYS A 804 -32.58 0.16 -25.89
CA LYS A 804 -33.70 -0.52 -25.24
C LYS A 804 -34.16 0.26 -24.00
N ASN A 805 -33.25 0.64 -23.09
CA ASN A 805 -33.59 1.47 -21.92
C ASN A 805 -34.23 2.81 -22.30
N ALA A 806 -33.77 3.45 -23.39
CA ALA A 806 -34.25 4.77 -23.80
C ALA A 806 -35.64 4.75 -24.47
N PHE A 807 -36.09 3.62 -25.04
CA PHE A 807 -37.30 3.56 -25.88
C PHE A 807 -38.32 2.50 -25.46
N GLU A 808 -37.93 1.51 -24.67
CA GLU A 808 -38.79 0.39 -24.28
C GLU A 808 -39.00 0.34 -22.77
N THR A 809 -40.17 -0.17 -22.37
CA THR A 809 -40.50 -0.50 -20.98
C THR A 809 -40.65 -2.01 -20.84
N PRO A 810 -40.32 -2.62 -19.69
CA PRO A 810 -40.60 -4.03 -19.46
C PRO A 810 -42.04 -4.40 -19.77
N ALA A 811 -42.23 -5.54 -20.43
CA ALA A 811 -43.54 -5.99 -20.90
C ALA A 811 -44.45 -6.42 -19.75
N ASN A 812 -43.86 -6.90 -18.64
CA ASN A 812 -44.60 -7.28 -17.45
C ASN A 812 -44.21 -6.40 -16.25
N PHE A 813 -45.14 -6.29 -15.30
CA PHE A 813 -44.97 -5.41 -14.13
C PHE A 813 -43.93 -5.92 -13.14
N ASN A 814 -43.67 -7.23 -13.06
CA ASN A 814 -42.70 -7.78 -12.10
C ASN A 814 -41.27 -7.40 -12.48
N ASP A 815 -40.91 -7.48 -13.76
CA ASP A 815 -39.62 -7.04 -14.29
C ASP A 815 -39.42 -5.55 -14.05
N TYR A 816 -40.44 -4.74 -14.37
CA TYR A 816 -40.46 -3.32 -14.02
C TYR A 816 -40.20 -3.16 -12.53
N LYS A 817 -41.03 -3.75 -11.66
CA LYS A 817 -40.88 -3.66 -10.20
C LYS A 817 -39.48 -4.05 -9.73
N ASN A 818 -38.84 -5.05 -10.34
CA ASN A 818 -37.52 -5.57 -9.99
C ASN A 818 -36.33 -4.69 -10.43
N GLY A 819 -36.54 -3.51 -11.03
CA GLY A 819 -35.46 -2.58 -11.38
C GLY A 819 -35.10 -2.53 -12.86
N MET A 820 -35.85 -3.21 -13.73
CA MET A 820 -35.54 -3.23 -15.16
C MET A 820 -36.13 -2.03 -15.90
N GLY A 821 -35.33 -1.41 -16.77
CA GLY A 821 -35.73 -0.29 -17.62
C GLY A 821 -35.94 1.04 -16.88
N ARG A 822 -36.13 2.12 -17.64
CA ARG A 822 -36.35 3.46 -17.08
C ARG A 822 -37.70 3.56 -16.38
N ARG A 823 -37.68 4.08 -15.14
CA ARG A 823 -38.90 4.34 -14.37
C ARG A 823 -39.73 5.46 -15.00
N ALA A 824 -41.05 5.24 -15.11
CA ALA A 824 -42.00 6.17 -15.72
C ALA A 824 -41.64 6.63 -17.16
N LEU A 825 -40.94 5.79 -17.94
CA LEU A 825 -40.59 6.10 -19.32
C LEU A 825 -41.82 6.44 -20.18
N THR A 826 -42.92 5.69 -20.02
CA THR A 826 -44.17 5.95 -20.76
C THR A 826 -44.68 7.37 -20.56
N SER A 827 -44.65 7.88 -19.33
CA SER A 827 -45.05 9.26 -19.03
C SER A 827 -44.07 10.26 -19.59
N TYR A 828 -42.76 10.01 -19.43
CA TYR A 828 -41.70 10.85 -19.98
C TYR A 828 -41.82 10.99 -21.51
N LEU A 829 -42.04 9.90 -22.24
CA LEU A 829 -42.22 9.92 -23.71
C LEU A 829 -43.51 10.64 -24.12
N LYS A 830 -44.60 10.47 -23.35
CA LYS A 830 -45.90 11.07 -23.67
C LYS A 830 -45.93 12.58 -23.45
N TYR A 831 -45.40 13.06 -22.32
CA TYR A 831 -45.52 14.46 -21.92
C TYR A 831 -44.23 15.27 -22.12
N GLY A 832 -43.09 14.63 -22.37
CA GLY A 832 -41.77 15.27 -22.36
C GLY A 832 -41.26 15.59 -20.94
N TYR A 833 -41.94 15.11 -19.91
CA TYR A 833 -41.58 15.16 -18.49
C TYR A 833 -42.40 14.11 -17.75
N ILE A 834 -42.05 13.83 -16.49
CA ILE A 834 -42.87 12.96 -15.64
C ILE A 834 -43.81 13.83 -14.80
N PRO A 835 -45.13 13.72 -14.96
CA PRO A 835 -46.09 14.53 -14.20
C PRO A 835 -46.17 14.12 -12.72
N LEU A 836 -46.56 15.04 -11.85
CA LEU A 836 -46.75 14.77 -10.42
C LEU A 836 -47.81 13.69 -10.13
N GLU A 837 -48.83 13.58 -10.99
CA GLU A 837 -49.86 12.53 -10.89
C GLU A 837 -49.32 11.13 -11.19
N ASP A 838 -48.20 11.02 -11.90
CA ASP A 838 -47.58 9.75 -12.30
C ASP A 838 -46.43 9.41 -11.33
N GLY A 839 -46.77 9.18 -10.06
CA GLY A 839 -45.82 8.83 -9.00
C GLY A 839 -45.08 7.52 -9.28
N VAL A 840 -43.78 7.47 -8.93
CA VAL A 840 -42.91 6.31 -9.13
C VAL A 840 -42.76 5.55 -7.81
N LYS A 841 -43.67 4.62 -7.53
CA LYS A 841 -43.72 3.94 -6.20
C LYS A 841 -42.82 2.70 -6.11
N GLU A 842 -42.44 2.14 -7.25
CA GLU A 842 -41.60 0.94 -7.36
C GLU A 842 -40.09 1.23 -7.38
N ALA A 843 -39.69 2.46 -7.03
CA ALA A 843 -38.28 2.83 -6.84
C ALA A 843 -37.95 3.00 -5.36
N PHE A 844 -36.68 2.78 -4.99
CA PHE A 844 -36.22 2.92 -3.60
C PHE A 844 -36.51 4.33 -3.10
N HIS A 845 -36.19 5.29 -3.95
CA HIS A 845 -36.67 6.66 -3.84
C HIS A 845 -38.00 6.81 -4.56
N GLN A 846 -39.08 6.90 -3.77
CA GLN A 846 -40.42 7.05 -4.31
C GLN A 846 -40.63 8.47 -4.86
N ASP A 847 -41.32 8.57 -6.00
CA ASP A 847 -41.60 9.81 -6.72
C ASP A 847 -40.37 10.38 -7.48
N GLU A 848 -39.95 11.61 -7.18
CA GLU A 848 -38.76 12.27 -7.77
C GLU A 848 -38.85 12.59 -9.27
N GLN A 849 -40.05 12.93 -9.72
CA GLN A 849 -40.39 13.11 -11.13
C GLN A 849 -39.57 14.20 -11.84
N THR A 850 -39.26 15.30 -11.13
CA THR A 850 -38.52 16.43 -11.70
C THR A 850 -37.05 16.07 -11.88
N SER A 851 -36.44 15.48 -10.84
CA SER A 851 -35.06 14.97 -10.91
C SER A 851 -34.89 13.93 -12.02
N ARG A 852 -35.78 12.94 -12.10
CA ARG A 852 -35.79 11.95 -13.20
C ARG A 852 -35.93 12.58 -14.58
N THR A 853 -36.76 13.61 -14.73
CA THR A 853 -36.92 14.31 -16.02
C THR A 853 -35.63 15.01 -16.44
N LEU A 854 -34.94 15.68 -15.50
CA LEU A 854 -33.67 16.36 -15.75
C LEU A 854 -32.58 15.35 -16.11
N GLU A 855 -32.47 14.26 -15.36
CA GLU A 855 -31.46 13.23 -15.59
C GLU A 855 -31.71 12.42 -16.86
N TYR A 856 -32.95 12.01 -17.16
CA TYR A 856 -33.25 11.34 -18.43
C TYR A 856 -32.97 12.21 -19.65
N ALA A 857 -33.08 13.53 -19.54
CA ALA A 857 -32.70 14.43 -20.62
C ALA A 857 -31.17 14.39 -20.87
N PHE A 858 -30.37 14.26 -19.81
CA PHE A 858 -28.93 14.02 -19.93
C PHE A 858 -28.63 12.61 -20.47
N ASP A 859 -29.32 11.58 -19.96
CA ASP A 859 -29.13 10.20 -20.43
C ASP A 859 -29.46 10.07 -21.92
N ASP A 860 -30.54 10.70 -22.39
CA ASP A 860 -30.87 10.77 -23.82
C ASP A 860 -29.76 11.44 -24.63
N PHE A 861 -29.15 12.52 -24.13
CA PHE A 861 -27.99 13.14 -24.77
C PHE A 861 -26.80 12.17 -24.88
N ALA A 862 -26.49 11.43 -23.81
CA ALA A 862 -25.38 10.49 -23.81
C ALA A 862 -25.60 9.34 -24.81
N VAL A 863 -26.81 8.75 -24.84
CA VAL A 863 -27.16 7.74 -25.85
C VAL A 863 -27.11 8.34 -27.26
N ALA A 864 -27.52 9.60 -27.43
CA ALA A 864 -27.42 10.30 -28.71
C ALA A 864 -25.96 10.44 -29.18
N GLN A 865 -25.00 10.71 -28.29
CA GLN A 865 -23.59 10.82 -28.68
C GLN A 865 -23.06 9.49 -29.22
N LEU A 866 -23.40 8.37 -28.58
CA LEU A 866 -23.04 7.05 -29.10
C LEU A 866 -23.79 6.72 -30.40
N ALA A 867 -25.09 7.03 -30.49
CA ALA A 867 -25.88 6.87 -31.71
C ALA A 867 -25.22 7.60 -32.89
N LYS A 868 -24.78 8.84 -32.69
CA LYS A 868 -24.06 9.64 -33.68
C LYS A 868 -22.75 8.97 -34.10
N ALA A 869 -21.95 8.53 -33.14
CA ALA A 869 -20.67 7.88 -33.41
C ALA A 869 -20.83 6.56 -34.19
N LEU A 870 -21.93 5.83 -33.97
CA LEU A 870 -22.25 4.57 -34.66
C LEU A 870 -23.14 4.77 -35.91
N GLY A 871 -23.38 6.01 -36.35
CA GLY A 871 -24.14 6.32 -37.57
C GLY A 871 -25.65 6.05 -37.49
N LYS A 872 -26.25 5.99 -36.30
CA LYS A 872 -27.67 5.73 -36.05
C LYS A 872 -28.48 7.05 -36.08
N GLU A 873 -28.51 7.68 -37.25
CA GLU A 873 -28.97 9.07 -37.44
C GLU A 873 -30.40 9.37 -36.96
N GLN A 874 -31.33 8.41 -37.09
CA GLN A 874 -32.72 8.60 -36.64
C GLN A 874 -32.82 8.66 -35.11
N ASP A 875 -32.18 7.71 -34.43
CA ASP A 875 -32.13 7.68 -32.97
C ASP A 875 -31.39 8.92 -32.44
N TYR A 876 -30.27 9.33 -33.08
CA TYR A 876 -29.56 10.56 -32.74
C TYR A 876 -30.48 11.78 -32.73
N LYS A 877 -31.26 12.01 -33.80
CA LYS A 877 -32.16 13.16 -33.90
C LYS A 877 -33.24 13.15 -32.83
N GLU A 878 -33.87 11.99 -32.60
CA GLU A 878 -34.95 11.88 -31.62
C GLU A 878 -34.45 12.04 -30.19
N LEU A 879 -33.30 11.43 -29.87
CA LEU A 879 -32.70 11.54 -28.54
C LEU A 879 -32.16 12.95 -28.27
N MET A 880 -31.55 13.63 -29.25
CA MET A 880 -31.17 15.05 -29.11
C MET A 880 -32.39 15.97 -28.94
N ARG A 881 -33.54 15.63 -29.54
CA ARG A 881 -34.78 16.38 -29.30
C ARG A 881 -35.28 16.17 -27.88
N ARG A 882 -35.25 14.92 -27.38
CA ARG A 882 -35.64 14.57 -26.01
C ARG A 882 -34.64 15.07 -24.97
N SER A 883 -33.37 15.26 -25.32
CA SER A 883 -32.39 15.83 -24.41
C SER A 883 -32.66 17.28 -24.02
N GLU A 884 -33.62 17.94 -24.69
CA GLU A 884 -34.14 19.27 -24.34
C GLU A 884 -35.37 19.23 -23.41
N ASN A 885 -35.84 18.03 -23.01
CA ASN A 885 -37.00 17.86 -22.14
C ASN A 885 -36.81 18.48 -20.75
N TRP A 886 -35.58 18.76 -20.31
CA TRP A 886 -35.31 19.51 -19.09
C TRP A 886 -36.05 20.87 -19.05
N ARG A 887 -36.27 21.49 -20.21
CA ARG A 887 -37.01 22.76 -20.33
C ARG A 887 -38.44 22.66 -19.82
N ASN A 888 -39.02 21.45 -19.84
CA ASN A 888 -40.38 21.21 -19.41
C ASN A 888 -40.56 21.29 -17.89
N VAL A 889 -39.48 21.28 -17.11
CA VAL A 889 -39.56 21.28 -15.64
C VAL A 889 -38.88 22.48 -15.00
N ILE A 890 -38.31 23.40 -15.79
CA ILE A 890 -37.86 24.71 -15.29
C ILE A 890 -39.02 25.69 -15.35
N ASN A 891 -39.50 26.13 -14.18
CA ASN A 891 -40.61 27.09 -14.12
C ASN A 891 -40.10 28.48 -14.52
N PRO A 892 -40.56 29.07 -15.64
CA PRO A 892 -40.05 30.34 -16.13
C PRO A 892 -40.38 31.53 -15.21
N LYS A 893 -41.36 31.37 -14.30
CA LYS A 893 -41.72 32.40 -13.31
C LYS A 893 -40.70 32.50 -12.18
N THR A 894 -40.17 31.37 -11.71
CA THR A 894 -39.25 31.31 -10.57
C THR A 894 -37.80 31.12 -11.02
N GLY A 895 -37.59 30.61 -12.23
CA GLY A 895 -36.31 30.18 -12.76
C GLY A 895 -35.71 28.99 -11.99
N TYR A 896 -36.50 28.26 -11.21
CA TYR A 896 -36.08 27.02 -10.54
C TYR A 896 -36.82 25.84 -11.18
N CYS A 897 -36.24 24.64 -11.08
CA CYS A 897 -36.97 23.43 -11.37
C CYS A 897 -38.18 23.29 -10.42
N ASP A 898 -39.27 22.75 -10.93
CA ASP A 898 -40.54 22.71 -10.22
C ASP A 898 -41.35 21.50 -10.67
N GLY A 899 -42.23 21.04 -9.78
CA GLY A 899 -43.18 19.97 -10.10
C GLY A 899 -44.13 20.43 -11.20
N ARG A 900 -44.52 19.52 -12.09
CA ARG A 900 -45.43 19.83 -13.20
C ARG A 900 -46.55 18.79 -13.31
N HIS A 901 -47.77 19.26 -13.45
CA HIS A 901 -48.97 18.43 -13.56
C HIS A 901 -49.21 17.94 -14.98
N GLN A 902 -50.01 16.89 -15.16
CA GLN A 902 -50.43 16.39 -16.48
C GLN A 902 -51.11 17.47 -17.36
N ASN A 903 -51.80 18.42 -16.72
CA ASN A 903 -52.46 19.54 -17.41
C ASN A 903 -51.48 20.65 -17.87
N GLY A 904 -50.18 20.46 -17.66
CA GLY A 904 -49.11 21.37 -18.06
C GLY A 904 -48.80 22.50 -17.07
N LYS A 905 -49.58 22.67 -16.00
CA LYS A 905 -49.34 23.69 -14.96
C LYS A 905 -48.20 23.26 -14.03
N PHE A 906 -47.40 24.22 -13.62
CA PHE A 906 -46.42 24.05 -12.55
C PHE A 906 -47.09 24.08 -11.17
N GLU A 907 -46.48 23.40 -10.20
CA GLU A 907 -46.83 23.46 -8.78
C GLU A 907 -46.69 24.90 -8.23
N ASN A 908 -45.83 25.73 -8.86
CA ASN A 908 -45.50 27.10 -8.44
C ASN A 908 -44.87 27.14 -7.05
N ASN A 909 -43.92 26.23 -6.80
CA ASN A 909 -43.19 26.18 -5.55
C ASN A 909 -42.48 27.52 -5.27
N THR A 910 -42.60 28.02 -4.04
CA THR A 910 -41.91 29.22 -3.55
C THR A 910 -40.85 28.92 -2.50
N ASP A 911 -40.71 27.65 -2.11
CA ASP A 911 -39.77 27.19 -1.10
C ASP A 911 -38.66 26.38 -1.77
N PHE A 912 -37.55 27.05 -2.04
CA PHE A 912 -36.50 26.50 -2.91
C PHE A 912 -35.45 25.67 -2.20
N ILE A 913 -35.37 25.77 -0.86
CA ILE A 913 -34.27 25.24 -0.03
C ILE A 913 -34.64 23.97 0.74
N HIS A 914 -35.93 23.69 0.94
CA HIS A 914 -36.36 22.45 1.59
C HIS A 914 -36.67 21.35 0.56
N ARG A 915 -36.53 20.09 1.01
CA ARG A 915 -36.81 18.90 0.19
C ARG A 915 -38.25 18.91 -0.32
N LYS A 916 -38.44 18.42 -1.54
CA LYS A 916 -39.75 18.23 -2.20
C LYS A 916 -39.82 16.80 -2.71
N SER A 917 -41.02 16.19 -2.72
CA SER A 917 -41.20 14.80 -3.16
C SER A 917 -40.80 14.55 -4.62
N TYR A 918 -40.81 15.58 -5.46
CA TYR A 918 -40.39 15.49 -6.85
C TYR A 918 -38.89 15.76 -7.08
N ILE A 919 -38.09 15.96 -6.02
CA ILE A 919 -36.63 16.18 -6.06
C ILE A 919 -35.90 15.09 -5.25
N THR A 920 -34.93 14.42 -5.87
CA THR A 920 -34.05 13.44 -5.23
C THR A 920 -33.04 14.11 -4.32
N GLU A 921 -32.90 13.63 -3.08
CA GLU A 921 -31.83 13.95 -2.11
C GLU A 921 -31.38 15.42 -2.05
N GLY A 922 -32.32 16.35 -2.20
CA GLY A 922 -31.97 17.76 -2.26
C GLY A 922 -33.19 18.66 -2.32
N ALA A 923 -32.96 19.89 -2.76
CA ALA A 923 -34.00 20.88 -2.96
C ALA A 923 -33.93 21.45 -4.38
N THR A 924 -34.97 22.18 -4.78
CA THR A 924 -35.03 22.75 -6.14
C THR A 924 -33.84 23.69 -6.42
N CYS A 925 -33.27 24.37 -5.40
CA CYS A 925 -32.08 25.20 -5.58
C CYS A 925 -30.81 24.41 -5.90
N HIS A 926 -30.75 23.11 -5.59
CA HIS A 926 -29.64 22.22 -5.94
C HIS A 926 -29.85 21.64 -7.34
N TYR A 927 -31.04 21.14 -7.64
CA TYR A 927 -31.31 20.37 -8.86
C TYR A 927 -31.52 21.21 -10.13
N THR A 928 -31.85 22.50 -10.00
CA THR A 928 -32.11 23.39 -11.16
C THR A 928 -30.93 23.45 -12.14
N TRP A 929 -29.72 23.21 -11.64
CA TRP A 929 -28.46 23.29 -12.38
C TRP A 929 -28.12 22.02 -13.16
N TYR A 930 -28.92 20.96 -13.04
CA TYR A 930 -28.64 19.67 -13.66
C TYR A 930 -29.06 19.66 -15.14
N VAL A 931 -28.31 20.40 -15.97
CA VAL A 931 -28.43 20.44 -17.43
C VAL A 931 -27.03 20.45 -18.08
N PRO A 932 -26.15 19.48 -17.74
CA PRO A 932 -24.76 19.49 -18.20
C PRO A 932 -24.62 19.43 -19.73
N GLN A 933 -25.58 18.80 -20.42
CA GLN A 933 -25.60 18.67 -21.88
C GLN A 933 -25.91 19.98 -22.62
N ASN A 934 -26.50 20.97 -21.95
CA ASN A 934 -26.90 22.24 -22.58
C ASN A 934 -26.99 23.41 -21.58
N VAL A 935 -25.86 23.74 -20.96
CA VAL A 935 -25.76 24.87 -20.01
C VAL A 935 -26.10 26.21 -20.67
N GLU A 936 -25.72 26.39 -21.94
CA GLU A 936 -26.04 27.58 -22.74
C GLU A 936 -27.55 27.78 -22.86
N GLY A 937 -28.29 26.71 -23.15
CA GLY A 937 -29.75 26.72 -23.17
C GLY A 937 -30.36 27.06 -21.81
N LEU A 938 -29.77 26.61 -20.71
CA LEU A 938 -30.20 26.95 -19.35
C LEU A 938 -29.96 28.44 -19.05
N ILE A 939 -28.83 28.99 -19.47
CA ILE A 939 -28.53 30.44 -19.38
C ILE A 939 -29.62 31.25 -20.09
N ASP A 940 -30.03 30.84 -21.28
CA ASP A 940 -31.11 31.51 -22.03
C ASP A 940 -32.45 31.45 -21.28
N VAL A 941 -32.82 30.29 -20.74
CA VAL A 941 -34.07 30.10 -19.98
C VAL A 941 -34.11 30.94 -18.71
N LEU A 942 -32.95 31.10 -18.04
CA LEU A 942 -32.84 31.94 -16.85
C LEU A 942 -32.74 33.44 -17.17
N GLY A 943 -32.75 33.81 -18.46
CA GLY A 943 -32.81 35.18 -18.93
C GLY A 943 -31.45 35.84 -19.12
N GLY A 944 -30.43 35.06 -19.48
CA GLY A 944 -29.10 35.53 -19.89
C GLY A 944 -28.03 35.41 -18.79
N LYS A 945 -26.77 35.67 -19.18
CA LYS A 945 -25.57 35.47 -18.35
C LYS A 945 -25.65 36.19 -17.00
N GLU A 946 -26.13 37.44 -16.96
CA GLU A 946 -26.20 38.24 -15.73
C GLU A 946 -27.15 37.63 -14.67
N LYS A 947 -28.31 37.14 -15.09
CA LYS A 947 -29.27 36.49 -14.17
C LYS A 947 -28.80 35.11 -13.74
N PHE A 948 -28.16 34.38 -14.64
CA PHE A 948 -27.52 33.11 -14.34
C PHE A 948 -26.44 33.28 -13.28
N GLU A 949 -25.54 34.26 -13.47
CA GLU A 949 -24.47 34.62 -12.52
C GLU A 949 -25.04 34.99 -11.15
N ALA A 950 -26.02 35.90 -11.10
CA ALA A 950 -26.63 36.33 -9.83
C ALA A 950 -27.29 35.17 -9.07
N LYS A 951 -27.93 34.24 -9.78
CA LYS A 951 -28.54 33.06 -9.16
C LYS A 951 -27.46 32.07 -8.67
N LEU A 952 -26.39 31.86 -9.42
CA LEU A 952 -25.25 31.06 -8.95
C LEU A 952 -24.60 31.70 -7.70
N ASP A 953 -24.32 33.00 -7.74
CA ASP A 953 -23.75 33.74 -6.62
C ASP A 953 -24.62 33.56 -5.36
N SER A 954 -25.95 33.67 -5.51
CA SER A 954 -26.89 33.50 -4.40
C SER A 954 -26.82 32.12 -3.73
N LEU A 955 -26.54 31.05 -4.50
CA LEU A 955 -26.40 29.70 -3.94
C LEU A 955 -25.23 29.64 -2.96
N PHE A 956 -24.10 30.25 -3.31
CA PHE A 956 -22.91 30.27 -2.45
C PHE A 956 -23.01 31.32 -1.34
N SER A 957 -23.41 32.55 -1.64
CA SER A 957 -23.43 33.65 -0.68
C SER A 957 -24.47 33.46 0.43
N GLU A 958 -25.57 32.76 0.14
CA GLU A 958 -26.62 32.45 1.12
C GLU A 958 -26.41 31.09 1.80
N GLY A 959 -25.27 30.43 1.58
CA GLY A 959 -24.92 29.18 2.26
C GLY A 959 -25.85 28.02 1.88
N ARG A 960 -26.34 27.97 0.63
CA ARG A 960 -27.25 26.94 0.11
C ARG A 960 -26.53 25.84 -0.67
N TYR A 961 -25.26 26.00 -1.00
CA TYR A 961 -24.49 24.96 -1.68
C TYR A 961 -24.21 23.80 -0.72
N TRP A 962 -24.59 22.58 -1.12
CA TRP A 962 -24.36 21.37 -0.33
C TRP A 962 -23.37 20.46 -1.06
N HIS A 963 -22.12 20.41 -0.59
CA HIS A 963 -21.09 19.63 -1.29
C HIS A 963 -21.18 18.13 -1.03
N GLY A 964 -21.56 17.72 0.18
CA GLY A 964 -21.68 16.30 0.54
C GLY A 964 -22.83 15.56 -0.13
N ASN A 965 -23.32 16.05 -1.29
CA ASN A 965 -24.25 15.33 -2.12
C ASN A 965 -24.10 15.68 -3.62
N GLU A 966 -24.29 14.65 -4.44
CA GLU A 966 -24.01 14.54 -5.86
C GLU A 966 -24.61 15.62 -6.78
N PRO A 967 -25.87 16.08 -6.60
CA PRO A 967 -26.50 17.01 -7.53
C PRO A 967 -25.79 18.36 -7.64
N CYS A 968 -24.94 18.69 -6.66
CA CYS A 968 -24.23 19.95 -6.57
C CYS A 968 -22.84 19.93 -7.22
N HIS A 969 -22.28 18.75 -7.50
CA HIS A 969 -20.86 18.58 -7.86
C HIS A 969 -20.41 19.37 -9.10
N GLN A 970 -21.28 19.57 -10.08
CA GLN A 970 -20.98 20.31 -11.31
C GLN A 970 -21.15 21.84 -11.17
N ILE A 971 -21.83 22.34 -10.13
CA ILE A 971 -22.34 23.73 -10.10
C ILE A 971 -21.21 24.78 -10.11
N ALA A 972 -20.14 24.58 -9.34
CA ALA A 972 -19.03 25.53 -9.28
C ALA A 972 -18.32 25.74 -10.64
N TRP A 973 -18.42 24.76 -11.52
CA TRP A 973 -17.84 24.77 -12.86
C TRP A 973 -18.72 25.50 -13.88
N LEU A 974 -19.96 25.86 -13.53
CA LEU A 974 -20.89 26.52 -14.45
C LEU A 974 -20.54 28.00 -14.71
N TYR A 975 -19.70 28.63 -13.89
CA TYR A 975 -19.21 29.99 -14.16
C TYR A 975 -18.35 30.06 -15.44
N ASP A 976 -17.69 28.96 -15.82
CA ASP A 976 -16.92 28.87 -17.06
C ASP A 976 -17.79 29.06 -18.33
N PHE A 977 -19.08 28.74 -18.27
CA PHE A 977 -20.02 28.90 -19.39
C PHE A 977 -20.51 30.34 -19.57
N ILE A 978 -20.20 31.23 -18.62
CA ILE A 978 -20.53 32.66 -18.68
C ILE A 978 -19.28 33.54 -18.68
N ASP A 979 -18.12 32.98 -19.06
CA ASP A 979 -16.82 33.66 -19.13
C ASP A 979 -16.36 34.24 -17.78
N LYS A 980 -16.69 33.55 -16.68
CA LYS A 980 -16.35 33.93 -15.29
C LYS A 980 -15.41 32.92 -14.63
N ARG A 981 -14.35 32.52 -15.33
CA ARG A 981 -13.41 31.48 -14.86
C ARG A 981 -12.76 31.80 -13.52
N GLU A 982 -12.54 33.08 -13.22
CA GLU A 982 -12.06 33.54 -11.92
C GLU A 982 -12.95 33.08 -10.76
N LYS A 983 -14.28 33.04 -10.97
CA LYS A 983 -15.24 32.53 -10.00
C LYS A 983 -15.21 31.01 -9.89
N THR A 984 -15.05 30.28 -11.00
CA THR A 984 -14.84 28.82 -10.93
C THR A 984 -13.59 28.50 -10.11
N ILE A 985 -12.47 29.17 -10.37
CA ILE A 985 -11.23 29.00 -9.61
C ILE A 985 -11.46 29.30 -8.12
N GLU A 986 -12.10 30.42 -7.78
CA GLU A 986 -12.39 30.79 -6.39
C GLU A 986 -13.28 29.74 -5.70
N ARG A 987 -14.38 29.31 -6.34
CA ARG A 987 -15.34 28.39 -5.73
C ARG A 987 -14.79 26.99 -5.58
N VAL A 988 -14.09 26.46 -6.59
CA VAL A 988 -13.45 25.14 -6.50
C VAL A 988 -12.38 25.15 -5.41
N ALA A 989 -11.54 26.19 -5.34
CA ALA A 989 -10.56 26.34 -4.27
C ALA A 989 -11.23 26.38 -2.89
N HIS A 990 -12.32 27.15 -2.74
CA HIS A 990 -13.09 27.22 -1.50
C HIS A 990 -13.59 25.84 -1.05
N ILE A 991 -14.24 25.10 -1.94
CA ILE A 991 -14.79 23.78 -1.62
C ILE A 991 -13.69 22.81 -1.20
N LEU A 992 -12.56 22.79 -1.93
CA LEU A 992 -11.41 21.97 -1.58
C LEU A 992 -10.77 22.34 -0.23
N ASP A 993 -10.92 23.60 0.22
CA ASP A 993 -10.44 24.06 1.53
C ASP A 993 -11.42 23.82 2.68
N THR A 994 -12.73 23.77 2.40
CA THR A 994 -13.75 23.78 3.46
C THR A 994 -14.48 22.47 3.63
N GLU A 995 -14.52 21.63 2.59
CA GLU A 995 -15.30 20.39 2.58
C GLU A 995 -14.44 19.12 2.58
N TYR A 996 -13.11 19.27 2.62
CA TYR A 996 -12.19 18.16 2.72
C TYR A 996 -11.06 18.46 3.70
N ASN A 997 -10.73 17.50 4.55
CA ASN A 997 -9.51 17.53 5.35
C ASN A 997 -8.98 16.11 5.62
N ASP A 998 -7.76 16.00 6.13
CA ASP A 998 -7.09 14.71 6.36
C ASP A 998 -7.33 14.13 7.77
N THR A 999 -8.57 14.23 8.27
CA THR A 999 -8.96 13.68 9.57
C THR A 999 -10.05 12.62 9.42
N PRO A 1000 -10.33 11.80 10.46
CA PRO A 1000 -11.40 10.80 10.39
C PRO A 1000 -12.79 11.35 10.04
N GLY A 1001 -13.08 12.62 10.33
CA GLY A 1001 -14.33 13.29 9.95
C GLY A 1001 -14.21 14.16 8.68
N GLY A 1002 -13.17 13.94 7.87
CA GLY A 1002 -12.74 14.87 6.85
C GLY A 1002 -13.53 14.91 5.54
N LEU A 1003 -14.72 14.31 5.49
CA LEU A 1003 -15.64 14.35 4.34
C LEU A 1003 -16.98 14.96 4.78
N SER A 1004 -17.55 15.83 3.94
CA SER A 1004 -18.79 16.56 4.23
C SER A 1004 -20.09 15.74 4.05
N GLY A 1005 -19.96 14.49 3.62
CA GLY A 1005 -21.06 13.58 3.31
C GLY A 1005 -20.53 12.21 2.93
N ASN A 1006 -21.42 11.33 2.50
CA ASN A 1006 -21.10 10.00 1.98
C ASN A 1006 -20.05 10.11 0.86
N ASP A 1007 -19.05 9.21 0.84
CA ASP A 1007 -18.03 9.22 -0.22
C ASP A 1007 -18.55 8.60 -1.53
N ASP A 1008 -19.65 7.83 -1.43
CA ASP A 1008 -20.43 7.21 -2.49
C ASP A 1008 -19.57 6.49 -3.55
N ALA A 1009 -18.97 5.38 -3.11
CA ALA A 1009 -18.10 4.53 -3.93
C ALA A 1009 -16.86 5.25 -4.47
N GLY A 1010 -16.47 6.40 -3.89
CA GLY A 1010 -15.34 7.21 -4.32
C GLY A 1010 -15.72 8.39 -5.21
N GLN A 1011 -17.01 8.68 -5.41
CA GLN A 1011 -17.48 9.82 -6.20
C GLN A 1011 -17.02 11.17 -5.63
N MET A 1012 -17.20 11.39 -4.32
CA MET A 1012 -16.71 12.61 -3.63
C MET A 1012 -15.19 12.71 -3.69
N SER A 1013 -14.49 11.60 -3.49
CA SER A 1013 -13.03 11.55 -3.61
C SER A 1013 -12.56 11.82 -5.05
N ALA A 1014 -13.26 11.35 -6.07
CA ALA A 1014 -12.92 11.63 -7.47
C ALA A 1014 -13.15 13.10 -7.82
N TRP A 1015 -14.17 13.75 -7.24
CA TRP A 1015 -14.34 15.19 -7.35
C TRP A 1015 -13.14 15.95 -6.76
N TYR A 1016 -12.68 15.56 -5.57
CA TYR A 1016 -11.49 16.14 -4.94
C TYR A 1016 -10.25 15.98 -5.82
N VAL A 1017 -10.04 14.79 -6.40
CA VAL A 1017 -8.91 14.51 -7.31
C VAL A 1017 -8.94 15.44 -8.51
N PHE A 1018 -10.07 15.51 -9.23
CA PHE A 1018 -10.24 16.38 -10.39
C PHE A 1018 -10.05 17.87 -10.04
N GLY A 1019 -10.72 18.34 -8.99
CA GLY A 1019 -10.57 19.70 -8.49
C GLY A 1019 -9.13 20.04 -8.13
N SER A 1020 -8.39 19.10 -7.53
CA SER A 1020 -7.00 19.29 -7.13
C SER A 1020 -6.02 19.30 -8.30
N ILE A 1021 -6.25 18.51 -9.35
CA ILE A 1021 -5.41 18.54 -10.57
C ILE A 1021 -5.81 19.69 -11.51
N GLY A 1022 -6.96 20.32 -11.28
CA GLY A 1022 -7.35 21.59 -11.89
C GLY A 1022 -8.34 21.50 -13.04
N PHE A 1023 -9.05 20.39 -13.22
CA PHE A 1023 -10.09 20.27 -14.24
C PHE A 1023 -11.17 19.24 -13.87
N TYR A 1024 -12.38 19.32 -14.46
CA TYR A 1024 -13.50 18.44 -14.09
C TYR A 1024 -14.42 18.10 -15.28
N PRO A 1025 -14.91 16.85 -15.40
CA PRO A 1025 -15.83 16.43 -16.44
C PRO A 1025 -17.29 16.84 -16.13
N VAL A 1026 -17.65 18.11 -16.39
CA VAL A 1026 -19.02 18.61 -16.14
C VAL A 1026 -20.09 17.83 -16.91
N CYS A 1027 -19.79 17.43 -18.14
CA CYS A 1027 -20.70 16.66 -18.99
C CYS A 1027 -19.99 15.40 -19.49
N PRO A 1028 -20.06 14.28 -18.73
CA PRO A 1028 -19.70 12.96 -19.25
C PRO A 1028 -20.45 12.67 -20.56
N ALA A 1029 -19.89 11.79 -21.40
CA ALA A 1029 -20.24 11.58 -22.82
C ALA A 1029 -19.82 12.73 -23.76
N THR A 1030 -18.95 13.62 -23.30
CA THR A 1030 -18.20 14.56 -24.15
C THR A 1030 -16.71 14.35 -23.98
N ASP A 1031 -15.92 14.93 -24.88
CA ASP A 1031 -14.46 14.93 -24.79
C ASP A 1031 -13.93 16.08 -23.91
N ARG A 1032 -14.77 16.86 -23.23
CA ARG A 1032 -14.36 18.11 -22.57
C ARG A 1032 -14.28 18.02 -21.04
N TYR A 1033 -13.26 18.68 -20.50
CA TYR A 1033 -13.07 18.89 -19.07
C TYR A 1033 -12.97 20.40 -18.80
N MET A 1034 -13.81 20.94 -17.93
CA MET A 1034 -13.80 22.36 -17.55
C MET A 1034 -12.62 22.67 -16.63
N LEU A 1035 -12.06 23.87 -16.71
CA LEU A 1035 -10.78 24.23 -16.10
C LEU A 1035 -10.92 25.08 -14.84
N ALA A 1036 -10.28 24.63 -13.76
CA ALA A 1036 -9.99 25.44 -12.59
C ALA A 1036 -8.49 25.76 -12.53
N ALA A 1037 -7.94 25.91 -11.33
CA ALA A 1037 -6.51 26.03 -11.09
C ALA A 1037 -6.00 24.76 -10.39
N PRO A 1038 -4.85 24.18 -10.80
CA PRO A 1038 -4.27 23.06 -10.08
C PRO A 1038 -3.84 23.52 -8.68
N ARG A 1039 -3.99 22.63 -7.69
CA ARG A 1039 -3.55 22.87 -6.31
C ARG A 1039 -2.06 22.63 -6.09
N PHE A 1040 -1.39 21.95 -7.01
CA PHE A 1040 0.01 21.56 -6.88
C PHE A 1040 0.89 22.42 -7.79
N GLN A 1041 2.19 22.51 -7.47
CA GLN A 1041 3.15 23.20 -8.32
C GLN A 1041 3.31 22.49 -9.67
N LYS A 1042 3.19 21.16 -9.66
CA LYS A 1042 3.19 20.33 -10.85
C LYS A 1042 2.35 19.07 -10.62
N VAL A 1043 1.58 18.70 -11.64
CA VAL A 1043 0.86 17.44 -11.73
C VAL A 1043 1.29 16.74 -13.02
N THR A 1044 1.54 15.43 -12.95
CA THR A 1044 1.89 14.63 -14.13
C THR A 1044 0.96 13.42 -14.21
N LEU A 1045 0.18 13.32 -15.28
CA LEU A 1045 -0.57 12.12 -15.61
C LEU A 1045 0.34 11.17 -16.39
N ASN A 1046 0.61 9.99 -15.84
CA ASN A 1046 1.41 8.95 -16.47
C ASN A 1046 0.49 8.03 -17.27
N MET A 1047 0.44 8.27 -18.59
CA MET A 1047 -0.44 7.59 -19.53
C MET A 1047 0.23 6.35 -20.15
N GLU A 1048 -0.56 5.52 -20.81
CA GLU A 1048 -0.06 4.34 -21.53
C GLU A 1048 1.10 4.65 -22.48
N LYS A 1049 1.97 3.65 -22.68
CA LYS A 1049 3.15 3.70 -23.56
C LYS A 1049 4.17 4.78 -23.16
N GLY A 1050 4.23 5.11 -21.86
CA GLY A 1050 5.20 6.03 -21.28
C GLY A 1050 4.93 7.52 -21.57
N ARG A 1051 3.75 7.86 -22.09
CA ARG A 1051 3.37 9.26 -22.34
C ARG A 1051 3.08 9.97 -21.02
N LYS A 1052 3.43 11.26 -20.96
CA LYS A 1052 3.22 12.10 -19.76
C LYS A 1052 2.50 13.37 -20.15
N PHE A 1053 1.42 13.70 -19.43
CA PHE A 1053 0.73 14.99 -19.56
C PHE A 1053 0.97 15.80 -18.29
N THR A 1054 1.66 16.94 -18.41
CA THR A 1054 2.06 17.76 -17.26
C THR A 1054 1.24 19.04 -17.18
N ILE A 1055 0.72 19.32 -15.98
CA ILE A 1055 -0.06 20.50 -15.64
C ILE A 1055 0.71 21.31 -14.59
N THR A 1056 0.84 22.60 -14.84
CA THR A 1056 1.40 23.58 -13.90
C THR A 1056 0.46 24.79 -13.84
N PRO A 1057 0.53 25.64 -12.81
CA PRO A 1057 -0.31 26.84 -12.72
C PRO A 1057 -0.27 27.74 -13.97
N ASN A 1058 0.84 27.72 -14.72
CA ASN A 1058 1.05 28.56 -15.91
C ASN A 1058 0.76 27.85 -17.24
N SER A 1059 0.43 26.56 -17.25
CA SER A 1059 0.25 25.79 -18.50
C SER A 1059 -1.20 25.71 -18.98
N LEU A 1060 -2.17 26.22 -18.23
CA LEU A 1060 -3.57 26.18 -18.64
C LEU A 1060 -3.88 27.22 -19.72
N PRO A 1061 -4.70 26.88 -20.73
CA PRO A 1061 -5.02 27.79 -21.82
C PRO A 1061 -5.75 29.04 -21.31
N LEU A 1062 -5.42 30.21 -21.87
CA LEU A 1062 -6.02 31.50 -21.50
C LEU A 1062 -7.26 31.86 -22.33
N ASN A 1063 -7.41 31.26 -23.52
CA ASN A 1063 -8.44 31.61 -24.50
C ASN A 1063 -9.64 30.66 -24.53
N ARG A 1064 -9.66 29.65 -23.65
CA ARG A 1064 -10.77 28.70 -23.49
C ARG A 1064 -10.83 28.18 -22.06
N ASN A 1065 -12.01 27.75 -21.64
CA ASN A 1065 -12.28 27.28 -20.27
C ASN A 1065 -12.29 25.75 -20.15
N TYR A 1066 -11.82 25.03 -21.17
CA TYR A 1066 -11.78 23.56 -21.16
C TYR A 1066 -10.48 23.01 -21.76
N ILE A 1067 -10.19 21.76 -21.47
CA ILE A 1067 -9.25 20.89 -22.20
C ILE A 1067 -10.00 19.67 -22.72
N THR A 1068 -9.48 19.05 -23.77
CA THR A 1068 -10.10 17.87 -24.37
C THR A 1068 -9.39 16.57 -23.98
N GLN A 1069 -10.11 15.46 -24.07
CA GLN A 1069 -9.56 14.12 -23.88
C GLN A 1069 -8.38 13.83 -24.81
N ASP A 1070 -8.48 14.27 -26.06
CA ASP A 1070 -7.43 14.06 -27.06
C ASP A 1070 -6.17 14.83 -26.69
N GLU A 1071 -6.26 16.04 -26.15
CA GLU A 1071 -5.09 16.81 -25.68
C GLU A 1071 -4.42 16.22 -24.45
N ILE A 1072 -5.17 15.51 -23.61
CA ILE A 1072 -4.61 14.77 -22.47
C ILE A 1072 -3.88 13.51 -22.97
N LYS A 1073 -4.43 12.84 -23.99
CA LYS A 1073 -3.90 11.57 -24.51
C LYS A 1073 -2.77 11.75 -25.52
N TYR A 1074 -2.83 12.73 -26.42
CA TYR A 1074 -1.96 12.90 -27.60
C TYR A 1074 -1.27 14.27 -27.57
#